data_AF-A0A2V9JBR5-F1
#
_entry.id   AF-A0A2V9JBR5-F1
#
_cell.length_a   1.000
_cell.length_b   1.000
_cell.length_c   1.000
_cell.angle_alpha   90.00
_cell.angle_beta   90.00
_cell.angle_gamma   90.00
#
_symmetry.space_group_name_H-M   'P 1'
#
loop_
_entity.id
_entity.type
_entity.pdbx_description
1 polymer ?
#
loop_
_entity_poly.entity_id
_entity_poly.type
_entity_poly.pdbx_seq_one_letter_code
_entity_poly.pdbx_strand_id
1 'polypeptide(L)'
;GTTSAAQLVTLTNTGNGPLSISSVAIGGSNSGDFSANYTTTSSPCPITPSTLPAGASCIISVTFAPRVAGSRYGILTVTDNAPNSPQMVGLTGTATSGPATLSPASLTFPSQIVGTTSTPQPVTLTNSGTAPMSFWGMVVSGDFAANYATTTAPCPVSPSTLAVGQSCIINVTFTPTATGTRTGALSVQDTASNSPQTISLTGTGVNPPPPPAPSIVQVQNNIDVSGTAFASFSVPITSNPGDLLVAFVRESSNGTDNFTVTDSAGQTWTLTASGYKNESSSGPRSGMFYMANSAAITSVTVRYTTSGGVIKPGIMVMEISGAASSSVADGSVNGGAASSTTTSTSGSLSTTNANDILVFATDTSGNETGWTAGAGYTIPSNSVTTGPSGSNVRMAMQYEVVASPQTNTTASMTYTNANWNGNIFAAFKGGASTGGSPTVSLSPSSLTFASQAVSSTSAAQAVALQNGTSSALSITSIAFTGTNVGDFAQTNNCGASLAAGASCSIDVTFTPTAIGTRSAMLTVTDNASNSPQTARLSGTGFTPGIGSLPQFGHVFIIVEENHSYSQVEGGSSMPYLNSLISKCGLATSYTADTHPSINNYFMSTVGKFEGNNSEFWNCTTTTGVVSDDNIVRELLAAGKTWKSYVEGIPSTGYTGCDTGAYMKDHNPFAYFTDVADVAAQRANMVDFTNNFANDLAQGTLPQYSWIMPNVNNDAHKGTLAQADSWLQTNIDPLIQSALFQKDGLLIVLFDEDQYSDQPGCTMTDIQSGNWCGGQVAAVIVSPFLVRSGFQSWNSYHHENVLRLMAQGLGLATFPGISSTAANMSDFFTADPTMGTVSLWPTWLSFATQQVGTPSAAQTITLIRANQHLWLKLGGQRKLHYQCDLHPEGDRPEERGVDRHRQRHRQPAERKPDGNGSGGHPLAHLRLVWKPAGGHHERGPHRDPLQPHERGLEYHQRQHQPNQQPVRHPEQFLRELARRGSQLYNQRHVRPHDLQHPERHADGY
;
A
#
# COMPACT_ATOMS: atom_id res chain seq x y z
N GLY A 1 -30.85 0.37 -15.27
CA GLY A 1 -31.10 -0.33 -13.99
C GLY A 1 -32.58 -0.27 -13.68
N THR A 2 -32.94 -0.41 -12.41
CA THR A 2 -34.18 0.23 -11.91
C THR A 2 -34.05 1.74 -12.12
N THR A 3 -35.12 2.40 -12.57
CA THR A 3 -35.14 3.86 -12.68
C THR A 3 -35.58 4.45 -11.34
N SER A 4 -34.88 5.47 -10.87
CA SER A 4 -35.21 6.21 -9.66
C SER A 4 -36.58 6.89 -9.75
N ALA A 5 -37.10 7.33 -8.60
CA ALA A 5 -38.05 8.44 -8.61
C ALA A 5 -37.40 9.67 -9.28
N ALA A 6 -38.22 10.52 -9.91
CA ALA A 6 -37.75 11.76 -10.51
C ALA A 6 -37.47 12.81 -9.43
N GLN A 7 -36.30 13.44 -9.50
CA GLN A 7 -35.96 14.61 -8.71
C GLN A 7 -36.14 15.87 -9.57
N LEU A 8 -36.21 17.04 -8.94
CA LEU A 8 -36.50 18.31 -9.60
C LEU A 8 -35.39 19.33 -9.33
N VAL A 9 -35.03 20.09 -10.36
CA VAL A 9 -34.16 21.25 -10.31
C VAL A 9 -34.96 22.47 -10.76
N THR A 10 -34.85 23.55 -10.03
CA THR A 10 -35.44 24.85 -10.35
C THR A 10 -34.35 25.79 -10.82
N LEU A 11 -34.43 26.24 -12.08
CA LEU A 11 -33.61 27.34 -12.59
C LEU A 11 -34.34 28.65 -12.30
N THR A 12 -33.65 29.64 -11.72
CA THR A 12 -34.19 30.96 -11.41
C THR A 12 -33.31 32.05 -11.98
N ASN A 13 -33.91 32.94 -12.78
CA ASN A 13 -33.24 34.12 -13.28
C ASN A 13 -33.15 35.20 -12.19
N THR A 14 -32.06 35.17 -11.41
CA THR A 14 -31.72 36.17 -10.39
C THR A 14 -31.11 37.46 -10.95
N GLY A 15 -30.99 37.58 -12.29
CA GLY A 15 -30.46 38.76 -12.96
C GLY A 15 -31.52 39.83 -13.29
N ASN A 16 -31.06 41.07 -13.49
CA ASN A 16 -31.92 42.24 -13.77
C ASN A 16 -32.42 42.33 -15.24
N GLY A 17 -32.33 41.25 -16.02
CA GLY A 17 -32.67 41.22 -17.44
C GLY A 17 -33.13 39.84 -17.91
N PRO A 18 -33.69 39.70 -19.12
CA PRO A 18 -34.24 38.44 -19.62
C PRO A 18 -33.15 37.40 -19.91
N LEU A 19 -33.36 36.17 -19.42
CA LEU A 19 -32.43 35.06 -19.57
C LEU A 19 -32.79 34.22 -20.81
N SER A 20 -31.84 34.08 -21.72
CA SER A 20 -31.95 33.36 -22.98
C SER A 20 -31.32 31.98 -22.84
N ILE A 21 -32.10 30.98 -22.45
CA ILE A 21 -31.60 29.61 -22.32
C ILE A 21 -31.29 29.07 -23.72
N SER A 22 -30.04 28.68 -23.96
CA SER A 22 -29.55 28.17 -25.24
C SER A 22 -29.49 26.64 -25.27
N SER A 23 -29.19 25.99 -24.15
CA SER A 23 -29.27 24.53 -24.00
C SER A 23 -29.50 24.08 -22.57
N VAL A 24 -30.15 22.92 -22.43
CA VAL A 24 -30.17 22.13 -21.19
C VAL A 24 -29.73 20.70 -21.58
N ALA A 25 -28.63 20.24 -21.01
CA ALA A 25 -27.97 18.97 -21.37
C ALA A 25 -27.46 18.24 -20.12
N ILE A 26 -27.23 16.92 -20.24
CA ILE A 26 -26.46 16.18 -19.22
C ILE A 26 -25.10 15.80 -19.81
N GLY A 27 -24.03 16.31 -19.17
CA GLY A 27 -22.65 15.91 -19.38
C GLY A 27 -22.11 15.05 -18.23
N GLY A 28 -20.79 15.00 -18.08
CA GLY A 28 -20.10 14.16 -17.09
C GLY A 28 -19.84 12.73 -17.58
N SER A 29 -19.06 11.99 -16.80
CA SER A 29 -18.54 10.65 -17.15
C SER A 29 -19.62 9.57 -17.28
N ASN A 30 -20.80 9.78 -16.68
CA ASN A 30 -21.91 8.82 -16.69
C ASN A 30 -23.23 9.44 -17.20
N SER A 31 -23.16 10.43 -18.10
CA SER A 31 -24.35 11.13 -18.64
C SER A 31 -25.47 10.21 -19.12
N GLY A 32 -25.14 9.09 -19.79
CA GLY A 32 -26.10 8.08 -20.28
C GLY A 32 -26.77 7.20 -19.21
N ASP A 33 -26.41 7.37 -17.94
CA ASP A 33 -27.07 6.76 -16.78
C ASP A 33 -28.13 7.72 -16.15
N PHE A 34 -28.20 8.98 -16.59
CA PHE A 34 -29.18 9.98 -16.15
C PHE A 34 -30.03 10.49 -17.34
N SER A 35 -31.18 11.12 -17.08
CA SER A 35 -31.93 11.86 -18.11
C SER A 35 -32.68 13.06 -17.55
N ALA A 36 -32.73 14.16 -18.31
CA ALA A 36 -33.39 15.41 -17.96
C ALA A 36 -34.58 15.71 -18.89
N ASN A 37 -35.66 16.25 -18.31
CA ASN A 37 -36.86 16.72 -19.01
C ASN A 37 -37.21 18.13 -18.51
N TYR A 38 -37.23 19.09 -19.43
CA TYR A 38 -37.49 20.52 -19.15
C TYR A 38 -38.65 21.09 -19.98
N THR A 39 -39.35 20.25 -20.77
CA THR A 39 -40.39 20.68 -21.71
C THR A 39 -41.80 20.22 -21.35
N THR A 40 -41.94 19.16 -20.54
CA THR A 40 -43.23 18.62 -20.10
C THR A 40 -43.37 18.54 -18.57
N THR A 41 -42.62 19.39 -17.86
CA THR A 41 -42.78 19.64 -16.42
C THR A 41 -43.95 20.60 -16.14
N SER A 42 -44.31 20.77 -14.87
CA SER A 42 -45.39 21.68 -14.44
C SER A 42 -45.07 23.18 -14.62
N SER A 43 -43.80 23.53 -14.81
CA SER A 43 -43.34 24.85 -15.24
C SER A 43 -42.14 24.65 -16.19
N PRO A 44 -42.35 24.49 -17.50
CA PRO A 44 -41.29 24.16 -18.44
C PRO A 44 -40.34 25.32 -18.70
N CYS A 45 -39.06 25.03 -18.97
CA CYS A 45 -38.05 26.05 -19.21
C CYS A 45 -38.12 26.62 -20.64
N PRO A 46 -38.20 27.95 -20.82
CA PRO A 46 -38.25 28.58 -22.14
C PRO A 46 -36.85 28.56 -22.78
N ILE A 47 -36.69 27.80 -23.86
CA ILE A 47 -35.48 27.83 -24.68
C ILE A 47 -35.64 28.86 -25.82
N THR A 48 -34.51 29.49 -26.17
CA THR A 48 -34.33 30.47 -27.24
C THR A 48 -35.14 30.10 -28.51
N PRO A 49 -35.95 31.00 -29.09
CA PRO A 49 -35.99 32.45 -28.86
C PRO A 49 -36.82 32.91 -27.65
N SER A 50 -37.48 32.01 -26.92
CA SER A 50 -38.19 32.38 -25.69
C SER A 50 -37.18 32.64 -24.56
N THR A 51 -37.50 33.59 -23.67
CA THR A 51 -36.65 33.96 -22.53
C THR A 51 -37.37 33.76 -21.20
N LEU A 52 -36.61 33.49 -20.13
CA LEU A 52 -37.10 33.47 -18.75
C LEU A 52 -36.97 34.91 -18.19
N PRO A 53 -38.08 35.58 -17.81
CA PRO A 53 -38.02 36.96 -17.29
C PRO A 53 -37.17 37.12 -16.03
N ALA A 54 -36.73 38.33 -15.74
CA ALA A 54 -36.06 38.66 -14.48
C ALA A 54 -36.96 38.28 -13.28
N GLY A 55 -36.40 37.59 -12.29
CA GLY A 55 -37.12 37.08 -11.12
C GLY A 55 -38.02 35.85 -11.38
N ALA A 56 -38.05 35.28 -12.59
CA ALA A 56 -38.86 34.11 -12.91
C ALA A 56 -38.06 32.79 -12.80
N SER A 57 -38.79 31.68 -12.60
CA SER A 57 -38.23 30.34 -12.42
C SER A 57 -38.90 29.28 -13.30
N CYS A 58 -38.17 28.21 -13.64
CA CYS A 58 -38.67 27.05 -14.38
C CYS A 58 -38.06 25.74 -13.86
N ILE A 59 -38.69 24.61 -14.17
CA ILE A 59 -38.43 23.29 -13.59
C ILE A 59 -37.87 22.32 -14.63
N ILE A 60 -36.72 21.72 -14.30
CA ILE A 60 -36.08 20.60 -14.99
C ILE A 60 -36.24 19.36 -14.09
N SER A 61 -36.85 18.29 -14.61
CA SER A 61 -36.96 17.00 -13.90
C SER A 61 -35.85 16.05 -14.33
N VAL A 62 -35.19 15.38 -13.39
CA VAL A 62 -34.04 14.50 -13.61
C VAL A 62 -34.30 13.11 -13.02
N THR A 63 -33.88 12.05 -13.73
CA THR A 63 -33.95 10.65 -13.27
C THR A 63 -32.62 9.93 -13.45
N PHE A 64 -32.39 8.90 -12.64
CA PHE A 64 -31.19 8.04 -12.64
C PHE A 64 -31.58 6.58 -12.92
N ALA A 65 -30.88 5.90 -13.83
CA ALA A 65 -31.24 4.56 -14.30
C ALA A 65 -30.01 3.70 -14.70
N PRO A 66 -29.06 3.44 -13.78
CA PRO A 66 -27.68 3.04 -14.10
C PRO A 66 -27.52 1.71 -14.84
N ARG A 67 -26.52 1.66 -15.72
CA ARG A 67 -26.20 0.53 -16.62
C ARG A 67 -24.98 -0.29 -16.18
N VAL A 68 -24.15 0.23 -15.26
CA VAL A 68 -22.92 -0.40 -14.74
C VAL A 68 -22.76 -0.06 -13.25
N ALA A 69 -22.12 -0.94 -12.46
CA ALA A 69 -21.95 -0.79 -11.01
C ALA A 69 -20.87 0.25 -10.63
N GLY A 70 -20.82 0.65 -9.36
CA GLY A 70 -20.01 1.74 -8.82
C GLY A 70 -20.74 3.08 -8.80
N SER A 71 -20.13 4.08 -8.15
CA SER A 71 -20.63 5.47 -8.11
C SER A 71 -20.78 6.06 -9.51
N ARG A 72 -21.84 6.83 -9.73
CA ARG A 72 -22.20 7.45 -11.01
C ARG A 72 -22.23 8.96 -10.87
N TYR A 73 -21.54 9.64 -11.77
CA TYR A 73 -21.42 11.09 -11.81
C TYR A 73 -21.90 11.64 -13.14
N GLY A 74 -22.92 12.47 -13.10
CA GLY A 74 -23.41 13.29 -14.20
C GLY A 74 -23.32 14.77 -13.83
N ILE A 75 -23.44 15.63 -14.83
CA ILE A 75 -23.59 17.07 -14.61
C ILE A 75 -24.76 17.53 -15.47
N LEU A 76 -25.82 18.04 -14.84
CA LEU A 76 -26.86 18.79 -15.57
C LEU A 76 -26.29 20.17 -15.86
N THR A 77 -26.06 20.48 -17.12
CA THR A 77 -25.52 21.74 -17.61
C THR A 77 -26.66 22.55 -18.22
N VAL A 78 -26.89 23.75 -17.69
CA VAL A 78 -27.71 24.79 -18.32
C VAL A 78 -26.77 25.82 -18.93
N THR A 79 -27.02 26.20 -20.17
CA THR A 79 -26.23 27.21 -20.89
C THR A 79 -27.17 28.32 -21.34
N ASP A 80 -26.85 29.56 -21.01
CA ASP A 80 -27.63 30.77 -21.25
C ASP A 80 -26.70 31.98 -21.43
N ASN A 81 -27.25 33.20 -21.33
CA ASN A 81 -26.51 34.46 -21.51
C ASN A 81 -26.06 35.13 -20.21
N ALA A 82 -26.02 34.41 -19.07
CA ALA A 82 -25.58 34.98 -17.80
C ALA A 82 -24.04 34.94 -17.63
N PRO A 83 -23.44 35.86 -16.86
CA PRO A 83 -22.00 35.86 -16.57
C PRO A 83 -21.47 34.59 -15.88
N ASN A 84 -22.29 33.86 -15.12
CA ASN A 84 -21.93 32.57 -14.52
C ASN A 84 -22.39 31.34 -15.34
N SER A 85 -22.67 31.52 -16.63
CA SER A 85 -23.03 30.42 -17.52
C SER A 85 -21.80 29.64 -17.99
N PRO A 86 -21.84 28.31 -18.11
CA PRO A 86 -22.99 27.45 -17.83
C PRO A 86 -23.16 27.17 -16.33
N GLN A 87 -24.39 27.25 -15.84
CA GLN A 87 -24.72 26.84 -14.48
C GLN A 87 -24.86 25.30 -14.46
N MET A 88 -24.39 24.68 -13.38
CA MET A 88 -24.27 23.23 -13.29
C MET A 88 -24.92 22.69 -12.01
N VAL A 89 -25.68 21.60 -12.12
CA VAL A 89 -26.07 20.76 -10.98
C VAL A 89 -25.28 19.45 -11.06
N GLY A 90 -24.56 19.13 -9.98
CA GLY A 90 -23.88 17.84 -9.86
C GLY A 90 -24.88 16.72 -9.61
N LEU A 91 -24.82 15.64 -10.40
CA LEU A 91 -25.70 14.49 -10.29
C LEU A 91 -24.91 13.30 -9.75
N THR A 92 -25.30 12.76 -8.59
CA THR A 92 -24.68 11.58 -7.99
C THR A 92 -25.68 10.44 -7.82
N GLY A 93 -25.23 9.21 -7.99
CA GLY A 93 -26.05 8.04 -7.69
C GLY A 93 -25.22 6.77 -7.62
N THR A 94 -25.48 5.92 -6.63
CA THR A 94 -24.72 4.67 -6.47
C THR A 94 -25.42 3.52 -7.21
N ALA A 95 -24.65 2.74 -7.96
CA ALA A 95 -25.12 1.53 -8.62
C ALA A 95 -24.40 0.30 -8.05
N THR A 96 -25.13 -0.78 -7.73
CA THR A 96 -24.52 -2.02 -7.20
C THR A 96 -24.72 -3.21 -8.11
N SER A 97 -23.70 -4.07 -8.18
CA SER A 97 -23.83 -5.48 -8.55
C SER A 97 -24.23 -6.29 -7.30
N GLY A 98 -24.91 -7.43 -7.51
CA GLY A 98 -25.25 -8.36 -6.41
C GLY A 98 -24.02 -9.00 -5.74
N PRO A 99 -24.23 -9.91 -4.77
CA PRO A 99 -23.17 -10.43 -3.91
C PRO A 99 -22.18 -11.34 -4.64
N ALA A 100 -20.95 -11.42 -4.14
CA ALA A 100 -19.90 -12.33 -4.58
C ALA A 100 -19.38 -13.22 -3.44
N THR A 101 -18.72 -14.32 -3.76
CA THR A 101 -18.29 -15.34 -2.78
C THR A 101 -16.84 -15.77 -2.99
N LEU A 102 -16.15 -16.02 -1.87
CA LEU A 102 -14.82 -16.64 -1.84
C LEU A 102 -14.93 -18.09 -1.35
N SER A 103 -14.17 -19.00 -1.96
CA SER A 103 -14.09 -20.41 -1.55
C SER A 103 -12.68 -20.98 -1.80
N PRO A 104 -12.06 -21.69 -0.84
CA PRO A 104 -12.54 -21.97 0.52
C PRO A 104 -12.55 -20.72 1.42
N ALA A 105 -13.26 -20.79 2.55
CA ALA A 105 -13.38 -19.69 3.52
C ALA A 105 -12.12 -19.50 4.41
N SER A 106 -11.13 -20.39 4.30
CA SER A 106 -9.82 -20.28 4.93
C SER A 106 -8.78 -21.14 4.20
N LEU A 107 -7.50 -20.81 4.37
CA LEU A 107 -6.36 -21.61 3.88
C LEU A 107 -5.41 -21.96 5.03
N THR A 108 -4.90 -23.19 5.01
CA THR A 108 -3.91 -23.72 5.95
C THR A 108 -2.70 -24.21 5.16
N PHE A 109 -1.56 -23.57 5.36
CA PHE A 109 -0.30 -23.92 4.73
C PHE A 109 0.48 -24.94 5.57
N PRO A 110 1.15 -25.93 4.95
CA PRO A 110 2.08 -26.81 5.65
C PRO A 110 3.21 -26.05 6.35
N SER A 111 3.96 -26.74 7.22
CA SER A 111 5.18 -26.21 7.81
C SER A 111 6.19 -25.84 6.71
N GLN A 112 6.61 -24.58 6.69
CA GLN A 112 7.47 -24.00 5.65
C GLN A 112 8.76 -23.47 6.28
N ILE A 113 9.90 -23.67 5.63
CA ILE A 113 11.19 -23.21 6.15
C ILE A 113 11.25 -21.67 6.11
N VAL A 114 11.69 -21.04 7.20
CA VAL A 114 11.84 -19.57 7.31
C VAL A 114 12.66 -19.02 6.13
N GLY A 115 12.14 -17.98 5.47
CA GLY A 115 12.74 -17.40 4.27
C GLY A 115 12.46 -18.14 2.95
N THR A 116 11.71 -19.25 2.97
CA THR A 116 11.32 -19.99 1.76
C THR A 116 9.82 -19.90 1.49
N THR A 117 9.42 -19.84 0.22
CA THR A 117 8.02 -19.70 -0.19
C THR A 117 7.36 -21.06 -0.43
N SER A 118 6.12 -21.22 0.04
CA SER A 118 5.31 -22.42 -0.18
C SER A 118 4.89 -22.61 -1.63
N THR A 119 4.40 -23.81 -1.95
CA THR A 119 3.54 -23.98 -3.12
C THR A 119 2.29 -23.09 -2.99
N PRO A 120 1.74 -22.53 -4.09
CA PRO A 120 0.53 -21.72 -4.02
C PRO A 120 -0.72 -22.57 -3.76
N GLN A 121 -1.62 -22.07 -2.90
CA GLN A 121 -2.97 -22.60 -2.70
C GLN A 121 -4.01 -21.68 -3.36
N PRO A 122 -4.98 -22.20 -4.14
CA PRO A 122 -5.96 -21.39 -4.84
C PRO A 122 -7.16 -20.99 -3.96
N VAL A 123 -7.64 -19.76 -4.14
CA VAL A 123 -8.93 -19.25 -3.66
C VAL A 123 -9.75 -18.87 -4.90
N THR A 124 -11.00 -19.30 -4.95
CA THR A 124 -11.93 -18.99 -6.04
C THR A 124 -12.85 -17.84 -5.66
N LEU A 125 -12.81 -16.74 -6.41
CA LEU A 125 -13.77 -15.64 -6.33
C LEU A 125 -14.87 -15.84 -7.38
N THR A 126 -16.14 -15.79 -6.98
CA THR A 126 -17.29 -16.03 -7.88
C THR A 126 -18.28 -14.87 -7.84
N ASN A 127 -18.62 -14.31 -9.00
CA ASN A 127 -19.67 -13.30 -9.12
C ASN A 127 -21.06 -13.97 -9.14
N SER A 128 -21.70 -14.06 -7.97
CA SER A 128 -23.09 -14.53 -7.78
C SER A 128 -24.13 -13.41 -7.93
N GLY A 129 -23.75 -12.23 -8.42
CA GLY A 129 -24.63 -11.07 -8.61
C GLY A 129 -25.39 -11.04 -9.92
N THR A 130 -26.16 -9.98 -10.13
CA THR A 130 -27.03 -9.75 -11.31
C THR A 130 -26.38 -8.96 -12.45
N ALA A 131 -25.15 -8.48 -12.27
CA ALA A 131 -24.40 -7.69 -13.25
C ALA A 131 -22.90 -8.04 -13.21
N PRO A 132 -22.11 -7.75 -14.27
CA PRO A 132 -20.67 -7.92 -14.25
C PRO A 132 -20.02 -7.11 -13.13
N MET A 133 -19.04 -7.72 -12.46
CA MET A 133 -18.38 -7.19 -11.27
C MET A 133 -16.97 -6.71 -11.62
N SER A 134 -16.57 -5.53 -11.15
CA SER A 134 -15.20 -5.05 -11.32
C SER A 134 -14.37 -5.38 -10.08
N PHE A 135 -13.21 -6.00 -10.26
CA PHE A 135 -12.21 -6.24 -9.22
C PHE A 135 -11.15 -5.14 -9.28
N TRP A 136 -10.89 -4.48 -8.14
CA TRP A 136 -10.01 -3.31 -8.06
C TRP A 136 -8.73 -3.58 -7.26
N GLY A 137 -8.76 -4.54 -6.35
CA GLY A 137 -7.58 -4.96 -5.60
C GLY A 137 -7.89 -5.99 -4.54
N MET A 138 -6.85 -6.35 -3.78
CA MET A 138 -6.96 -7.21 -2.62
C MET A 138 -5.80 -6.91 -1.66
N VAL A 139 -6.06 -7.02 -0.36
CA VAL A 139 -5.08 -6.86 0.71
C VAL A 139 -4.79 -8.23 1.29
N VAL A 140 -3.50 -8.55 1.47
CA VAL A 140 -3.05 -9.76 2.18
C VAL A 140 -2.14 -9.34 3.34
N SER A 141 -2.27 -10.00 4.49
CA SER A 141 -1.59 -9.63 5.72
C SER A 141 -0.79 -10.77 6.33
N GLY A 142 0.21 -10.44 7.16
CA GLY A 142 1.14 -11.40 7.75
C GLY A 142 2.21 -11.88 6.77
N ASP A 143 2.68 -13.11 6.96
CA ASP A 143 3.74 -13.74 6.14
C ASP A 143 3.21 -14.35 4.82
N PHE A 144 2.12 -13.80 4.29
CA PHE A 144 1.41 -14.32 3.13
C PHE A 144 1.47 -13.34 1.96
N ALA A 145 1.69 -13.87 0.76
CA ALA A 145 1.65 -13.11 -0.50
C ALA A 145 0.64 -13.76 -1.43
N ALA A 146 -0.04 -12.98 -2.28
CA ALA A 146 -1.11 -13.50 -3.14
C ALA A 146 -1.13 -12.83 -4.52
N ASN A 147 -1.52 -13.61 -5.54
CA ASN A 147 -1.42 -13.26 -6.95
C ASN A 147 -2.67 -13.73 -7.71
N TYR A 148 -3.37 -12.79 -8.33
CA TYR A 148 -4.59 -13.01 -9.11
C TYR A 148 -4.38 -12.91 -10.63
N ALA A 149 -3.18 -12.52 -11.09
CA ALA A 149 -2.91 -12.09 -12.46
C ALA A 149 -2.24 -13.18 -13.32
N THR A 150 -1.45 -14.07 -12.72
CA THR A 150 -0.74 -15.15 -13.43
C THR A 150 -1.21 -16.55 -13.02
N THR A 151 -2.53 -16.71 -12.86
CA THR A 151 -3.17 -18.00 -12.56
C THR A 151 -3.79 -18.62 -13.82
N THR A 152 -4.30 -19.85 -13.74
CA THR A 152 -4.96 -20.53 -14.86
C THR A 152 -6.33 -19.95 -15.22
N ALA A 153 -6.92 -19.13 -14.34
CA ALA A 153 -8.15 -18.38 -14.59
C ALA A 153 -8.03 -17.02 -13.86
N PRO A 154 -7.24 -16.07 -14.39
CA PRO A 154 -6.87 -14.85 -13.67
C PRO A 154 -8.07 -13.93 -13.43
N CYS A 155 -8.06 -13.20 -12.32
CA CYS A 155 -9.14 -12.28 -12.01
C CYS A 155 -9.08 -11.02 -12.90
N PRO A 156 -10.19 -10.67 -13.58
CA PRO A 156 -10.22 -9.54 -14.48
C PRO A 156 -10.16 -8.21 -13.71
N VAL A 157 -8.99 -7.56 -13.76
CA VAL A 157 -8.84 -6.17 -13.32
C VAL A 157 -9.46 -5.19 -14.31
N SER A 158 -9.94 -4.06 -13.79
CA SER A 158 -10.47 -2.93 -14.56
C SER A 158 -9.53 -2.56 -15.72
N PRO A 159 -10.04 -2.36 -16.96
CA PRO A 159 -11.45 -2.22 -17.35
C PRO A 159 -12.20 -3.55 -17.58
N SER A 160 -11.55 -4.70 -17.43
CA SER A 160 -12.22 -6.01 -17.54
C SER A 160 -13.11 -6.28 -16.31
N THR A 161 -14.14 -7.10 -16.48
CA THR A 161 -15.10 -7.44 -15.41
C THR A 161 -15.35 -8.94 -15.34
N LEU A 162 -15.61 -9.45 -14.12
CA LEU A 162 -16.02 -10.83 -13.91
C LEU A 162 -17.53 -10.91 -14.20
N ALA A 163 -17.88 -11.57 -15.31
CA ALA A 163 -19.27 -11.70 -15.73
C ALA A 163 -20.12 -12.50 -14.73
N VAL A 164 -21.44 -12.35 -14.79
CA VAL A 164 -22.40 -13.04 -13.92
C VAL A 164 -22.22 -14.56 -14.01
N GLY A 165 -22.11 -15.22 -12.86
CA GLY A 165 -21.92 -16.67 -12.77
C GLY A 165 -20.53 -17.15 -13.21
N GLN A 166 -19.57 -16.25 -13.44
CA GLN A 166 -18.18 -16.61 -13.68
C GLN A 166 -17.34 -16.53 -12.39
N SER A 167 -16.22 -17.25 -12.41
CA SER A 167 -15.27 -17.33 -11.30
C SER A 167 -13.83 -17.09 -11.78
N CYS A 168 -12.97 -16.64 -10.88
CA CYS A 168 -11.53 -16.50 -11.11
C CYS A 168 -10.73 -17.01 -9.91
N ILE A 169 -9.43 -17.27 -10.13
CA ILE A 169 -8.53 -17.90 -9.15
C ILE A 169 -7.48 -16.90 -8.68
N ILE A 170 -7.39 -16.74 -7.37
CA ILE A 170 -6.35 -16.03 -6.63
C ILE A 170 -5.44 -17.06 -5.98
N ASN A 171 -4.17 -17.11 -6.36
CA ASN A 171 -3.18 -18.00 -5.76
C ASN A 171 -2.51 -17.33 -4.55
N VAL A 172 -2.61 -17.93 -3.37
CA VAL A 172 -1.98 -17.47 -2.12
C VAL A 172 -0.75 -18.33 -1.80
N THR A 173 0.30 -17.72 -1.30
CA THR A 173 1.57 -18.35 -0.89
C THR A 173 1.96 -17.89 0.51
N PHE A 174 2.75 -18.70 1.20
CA PHE A 174 3.24 -18.45 2.56
C PHE A 174 4.77 -18.44 2.57
N THR A 175 5.38 -17.39 3.13
CA THR A 175 6.84 -17.23 3.24
C THR A 175 7.18 -16.77 4.66
N PRO A 176 7.35 -17.71 5.62
CA PRO A 176 7.53 -17.35 7.02
C PRO A 176 8.79 -16.50 7.26
N THR A 177 8.63 -15.40 7.99
CA THR A 177 9.71 -14.48 8.39
C THR A 177 10.31 -14.86 9.74
N ALA A 178 9.62 -15.68 10.53
CA ALA A 178 10.09 -16.27 11.78
C ALA A 178 9.43 -17.64 12.03
N THR A 179 9.96 -18.40 12.98
CA THR A 179 9.41 -19.70 13.39
C THR A 179 8.12 -19.59 14.19
N GLY A 180 7.32 -20.66 14.20
CA GLY A 180 6.04 -20.76 14.91
C GLY A 180 4.83 -20.49 14.01
N THR A 181 3.63 -20.56 14.58
CA THR A 181 2.39 -20.29 13.85
C THR A 181 2.32 -18.83 13.42
N ARG A 182 1.99 -18.59 12.15
CA ARG A 182 1.82 -17.29 11.52
C ARG A 182 0.41 -17.20 10.97
N THR A 183 -0.32 -16.16 11.34
CA THR A 183 -1.70 -15.91 10.89
C THR A 183 -1.76 -14.69 10.00
N GLY A 184 -2.82 -14.62 9.18
CA GLY A 184 -3.08 -13.53 8.27
C GLY A 184 -4.50 -13.61 7.72
N ALA A 185 -4.82 -12.70 6.81
CA ALA A 185 -6.07 -12.73 6.06
C ALA A 185 -5.84 -12.33 4.60
N LEU A 186 -6.69 -12.82 3.71
CA LEU A 186 -6.88 -12.27 2.38
C LEU A 186 -8.22 -11.52 2.38
N SER A 187 -8.20 -10.26 1.93
CA SER A 187 -9.36 -9.38 1.81
C SER A 187 -9.47 -8.89 0.37
N VAL A 188 -10.59 -9.13 -0.30
CA VAL A 188 -10.84 -8.80 -1.71
C VAL A 188 -11.71 -7.55 -1.80
N GLN A 189 -11.43 -6.68 -2.78
CA GLN A 189 -12.16 -5.43 -3.02
C GLN A 189 -12.71 -5.39 -4.46
N ASP A 190 -14.04 -5.44 -4.57
CA ASP A 190 -14.80 -5.49 -5.81
C ASP A 190 -16.13 -4.69 -5.72
N THR A 191 -16.94 -4.70 -6.77
CA THR A 191 -18.23 -3.97 -6.83
C THR A 191 -19.42 -4.74 -6.27
N ALA A 192 -19.24 -5.90 -5.65
CA ALA A 192 -20.35 -6.67 -5.10
C ALA A 192 -20.91 -6.02 -3.83
N SER A 193 -22.20 -6.24 -3.57
CA SER A 193 -22.92 -5.68 -2.42
C SER A 193 -22.45 -6.19 -1.04
N ASN A 194 -21.41 -7.01 -0.98
CA ASN A 194 -20.81 -7.59 0.22
C ASN A 194 -19.28 -7.50 0.25
N SER A 195 -18.69 -6.61 -0.55
CA SER A 195 -17.25 -6.32 -0.50
C SER A 195 -16.94 -5.41 0.71
N PRO A 196 -15.79 -5.58 1.42
CA PRO A 196 -14.74 -6.54 1.15
C PRO A 196 -15.06 -7.96 1.64
N GLN A 197 -14.78 -8.95 0.81
CA GLN A 197 -14.91 -10.37 1.15
C GLN A 197 -13.58 -10.88 1.74
N THR A 198 -13.62 -11.58 2.87
CA THR A 198 -12.41 -11.99 3.60
C THR A 198 -12.31 -13.49 3.84
N ILE A 199 -11.09 -14.04 3.84
CA ILE A 199 -10.78 -15.39 4.31
C ILE A 199 -9.56 -15.40 5.26
N SER A 200 -9.54 -16.35 6.19
CA SER A 200 -8.44 -16.50 7.16
C SER A 200 -7.28 -17.34 6.59
N LEU A 201 -6.04 -16.92 6.87
CA LEU A 201 -4.82 -17.62 6.47
C LEU A 201 -4.04 -18.07 7.70
N THR A 202 -3.50 -19.29 7.67
CA THR A 202 -2.59 -19.79 8.72
C THR A 202 -1.51 -20.70 8.14
N GLY A 203 -0.33 -20.72 8.76
CA GLY A 203 0.81 -21.54 8.39
C GLY A 203 1.86 -21.56 9.50
N THR A 204 2.85 -22.45 9.41
CA THR A 204 3.88 -22.60 10.46
C THR A 204 5.28 -22.40 9.90
N GLY A 205 6.01 -21.42 10.42
CA GLY A 205 7.44 -21.27 10.14
C GLY A 205 8.27 -22.29 10.91
N VAL A 206 9.19 -22.97 10.23
CA VAL A 206 10.18 -23.86 10.85
C VAL A 206 11.60 -23.45 10.44
N ASN A 207 12.59 -23.71 11.28
CA ASN A 207 13.98 -23.58 10.86
C ASN A 207 14.32 -24.63 9.80
N PRO A 208 15.34 -24.40 8.95
CA PRO A 208 15.95 -25.48 8.19
C PRO A 208 16.37 -26.60 9.16
N PRO A 209 16.21 -27.89 8.79
CA PRO A 209 16.86 -28.97 9.53
C PRO A 209 18.38 -28.70 9.59
N PRO A 210 19.05 -28.89 10.73
CA PRO A 210 20.51 -28.83 10.75
C PRO A 210 21.07 -29.90 9.80
N PRO A 211 22.17 -29.64 9.07
CA PRO A 211 22.82 -30.66 8.26
C PRO A 211 23.15 -31.90 9.11
N PRO A 212 22.97 -33.13 8.58
CA PRO A 212 23.45 -34.32 9.28
C PRO A 212 24.97 -34.24 9.45
N ALA A 213 25.48 -34.72 10.59
CA ALA A 213 26.91 -34.82 10.81
C ALA A 213 27.56 -35.73 9.73
N PRO A 214 28.79 -35.46 9.27
CA PRO A 214 29.34 -36.16 8.13
C PRO A 214 29.46 -37.67 8.35
N SER A 215 29.13 -38.45 7.32
CA SER A 215 29.12 -39.91 7.41
C SER A 215 29.56 -40.58 6.11
N ILE A 216 30.33 -41.66 6.24
CA ILE A 216 30.78 -42.46 5.09
C ILE A 216 29.58 -43.21 4.52
N VAL A 217 29.25 -42.96 3.26
CA VAL A 217 28.14 -43.59 2.54
C VAL A 217 28.59 -44.94 1.99
N GLN A 218 29.72 -44.96 1.29
CA GLN A 218 30.37 -46.18 0.80
C GLN A 218 31.87 -45.97 0.60
N VAL A 219 32.61 -47.07 0.44
CA VAL A 219 33.97 -47.07 -0.09
C VAL A 219 34.08 -48.15 -1.15
N GLN A 220 34.64 -47.81 -2.30
CA GLN A 220 34.89 -48.74 -3.41
C GLN A 220 36.40 -48.77 -3.71
N ASN A 221 36.89 -49.89 -4.24
CA ASN A 221 38.29 -50.02 -4.63
C ASN A 221 38.47 -50.87 -5.90
N ASN A 222 39.60 -50.69 -6.57
CA ASN A 222 40.07 -51.58 -7.62
C ASN A 222 41.61 -51.66 -7.58
N ILE A 223 42.16 -52.80 -8.00
CA ILE A 223 43.59 -53.10 -7.99
C ILE A 223 43.94 -54.04 -9.14
N ASP A 224 45.06 -53.81 -9.82
CA ASP A 224 45.68 -54.84 -10.66
C ASP A 224 46.86 -55.50 -9.95
N VAL A 225 46.96 -56.81 -10.11
CA VAL A 225 48.12 -57.61 -9.69
C VAL A 225 48.77 -58.37 -10.84
N SER A 226 48.19 -58.34 -12.05
CA SER A 226 48.67 -59.09 -13.22
C SER A 226 50.02 -58.58 -13.75
N GLY A 227 50.32 -57.29 -13.56
CA GLY A 227 51.49 -56.67 -14.19
C GLY A 227 51.24 -56.22 -15.63
N THR A 228 50.00 -56.25 -16.09
CA THR A 228 49.57 -55.59 -17.33
C THR A 228 49.74 -54.08 -17.18
N ALA A 229 50.15 -53.39 -18.24
CA ALA A 229 50.30 -51.93 -18.23
C ALA A 229 49.00 -51.23 -18.66
N PHE A 230 48.59 -50.21 -17.90
CA PHE A 230 47.34 -49.47 -18.10
C PHE A 230 47.61 -47.98 -18.34
N ALA A 231 47.08 -47.41 -19.42
CA ALA A 231 47.05 -45.95 -19.61
C ALA A 231 45.99 -45.27 -18.73
N SER A 232 44.96 -46.01 -18.31
CA SER A 232 43.92 -45.57 -17.39
C SER A 232 43.36 -46.76 -16.61
N PHE A 233 42.93 -46.52 -15.38
CA PHE A 233 42.37 -47.54 -14.50
C PHE A 233 41.18 -46.96 -13.72
N SER A 234 40.14 -47.77 -13.49
CA SER A 234 38.83 -47.25 -13.02
C SER A 234 38.24 -48.10 -11.90
N VAL A 235 37.48 -47.47 -11.01
CA VAL A 235 36.65 -48.12 -10.00
C VAL A 235 35.17 -47.74 -10.23
N PRO A 236 34.23 -48.71 -10.26
CA PRO A 236 32.81 -48.41 -10.28
C PRO A 236 32.35 -47.90 -8.91
N ILE A 237 31.59 -46.81 -8.90
CA ILE A 237 31.00 -46.23 -7.69
C ILE A 237 29.80 -45.37 -8.10
N THR A 238 28.62 -45.70 -7.57
CA THR A 238 27.39 -44.93 -7.83
C THR A 238 27.16 -43.95 -6.70
N SER A 239 27.36 -42.65 -6.93
CA SER A 239 27.32 -41.63 -5.89
C SER A 239 26.02 -40.81 -5.87
N ASN A 240 25.73 -40.17 -4.75
CA ASN A 240 24.75 -39.08 -4.69
C ASN A 240 25.35 -37.77 -5.24
N PRO A 241 24.51 -36.82 -5.71
CA PRO A 241 24.95 -35.46 -5.99
C PRO A 241 25.06 -34.64 -4.69
N GLY A 242 26.15 -33.89 -4.53
CA GLY A 242 26.42 -33.02 -3.38
C GLY A 242 27.39 -33.61 -2.35
N ASP A 243 27.60 -34.93 -2.34
CA ASP A 243 28.54 -35.58 -1.43
C ASP A 243 30.02 -35.25 -1.76
N LEU A 244 30.89 -35.36 -0.75
CA LEU A 244 32.34 -35.28 -0.90
C LEU A 244 32.88 -36.66 -1.27
N LEU A 245 33.66 -36.73 -2.35
CA LEU A 245 34.40 -37.92 -2.74
C LEU A 245 35.89 -37.72 -2.50
N VAL A 246 36.57 -38.71 -1.92
CA VAL A 246 38.02 -38.71 -1.70
C VAL A 246 38.63 -39.98 -2.29
N ALA A 247 39.61 -39.84 -3.17
CA ALA A 247 40.33 -40.95 -3.78
C ALA A 247 41.78 -41.03 -3.27
N PHE A 248 42.28 -42.24 -3.05
CA PHE A 248 43.70 -42.52 -2.91
C PHE A 248 44.15 -43.45 -4.04
N VAL A 249 45.20 -43.05 -4.74
CA VAL A 249 45.57 -43.60 -6.06
C VAL A 249 47.06 -43.81 -6.13
N ARG A 250 47.48 -44.91 -6.75
CA ARG A 250 48.86 -45.38 -6.81
C ARG A 250 49.31 -45.82 -8.21
N GLU A 251 50.54 -45.51 -8.56
CA GLU A 251 51.29 -46.05 -9.70
C GLU A 251 52.36 -47.05 -9.22
N SER A 252 52.88 -47.94 -10.08
CA SER A 252 53.95 -48.88 -9.71
C SER A 252 55.25 -48.74 -10.51
N SER A 253 55.46 -47.62 -11.21
CA SER A 253 56.52 -47.46 -12.21
C SER A 253 57.39 -46.23 -11.98
N ASN A 254 58.69 -46.46 -11.69
CA ASN A 254 59.84 -45.53 -11.73
C ASN A 254 59.78 -44.17 -10.99
N GLY A 255 58.63 -43.74 -10.46
CA GLY A 255 58.47 -42.53 -9.67
C GLY A 255 58.42 -41.21 -10.46
N THR A 256 58.35 -41.24 -11.80
CA THR A 256 58.40 -40.02 -12.64
C THR A 256 57.08 -39.59 -13.26
N ASP A 257 56.04 -40.43 -13.21
CA ASP A 257 54.76 -40.16 -13.88
C ASP A 257 53.94 -39.08 -13.14
N ASN A 258 52.84 -38.63 -13.72
CA ASN A 258 51.79 -37.86 -13.05
C ASN A 258 50.45 -38.47 -13.45
N PHE A 259 49.51 -38.50 -12.51
CA PHE A 259 48.21 -39.10 -12.76
C PHE A 259 47.06 -38.16 -12.42
N THR A 260 46.08 -38.08 -13.31
CA THR A 260 44.88 -37.26 -13.12
C THR A 260 43.69 -38.16 -12.84
N VAL A 261 42.85 -37.76 -11.89
CA VAL A 261 41.61 -38.46 -11.55
C VAL A 261 40.44 -37.69 -12.15
N THR A 262 39.54 -38.38 -12.84
CA THR A 262 38.25 -37.86 -13.28
C THR A 262 37.15 -38.86 -12.96
N ASP A 263 35.90 -38.47 -13.13
CA ASP A 263 34.75 -39.38 -13.02
C ASP A 263 33.94 -39.49 -14.32
N SER A 264 32.86 -40.27 -14.27
CA SER A 264 31.91 -40.49 -15.36
C SER A 264 31.07 -39.25 -15.72
N ALA A 265 31.00 -38.23 -14.87
CA ALA A 265 30.39 -36.94 -15.19
C ALA A 265 31.38 -35.98 -15.87
N GLY A 266 32.65 -36.38 -16.01
CA GLY A 266 33.72 -35.60 -16.64
C GLY A 266 34.38 -34.58 -15.70
N GLN A 267 34.04 -34.57 -14.40
CA GLN A 267 34.69 -33.67 -13.45
C GLN A 267 36.14 -34.12 -13.25
N THR A 268 37.07 -33.18 -13.16
CA THR A 268 38.50 -33.46 -12.87
C THR A 268 38.77 -33.19 -11.40
N TRP A 269 39.32 -34.17 -10.70
CA TRP A 269 39.48 -34.15 -9.25
C TRP A 269 40.76 -33.44 -8.83
N THR A 270 40.69 -32.74 -7.70
CA THR A 270 41.79 -31.92 -7.21
C THR A 270 42.77 -32.75 -6.41
N LEU A 271 44.04 -32.76 -6.81
CA LEU A 271 45.14 -33.32 -6.02
C LEU A 271 45.29 -32.52 -4.72
N THR A 272 45.49 -33.21 -3.61
CA THR A 272 45.78 -32.62 -2.29
C THR A 272 47.11 -31.85 -2.28
N ALA A 273 47.21 -30.78 -1.48
CA ALA A 273 48.40 -29.92 -1.42
C ALA A 273 49.67 -30.63 -0.92
N SER A 274 49.52 -31.82 -0.33
CA SER A 274 50.57 -32.77 0.02
C SER A 274 51.36 -33.28 -1.20
N GLY A 275 50.78 -33.20 -2.40
CA GLY A 275 51.32 -33.69 -3.65
C GLY A 275 51.39 -35.20 -3.72
N TYR A 276 52.25 -35.71 -4.60
CA TYR A 276 52.57 -37.13 -4.68
C TYR A 276 53.68 -37.51 -3.69
N LYS A 277 53.71 -38.79 -3.28
CA LYS A 277 54.79 -39.37 -2.46
C LYS A 277 55.21 -40.73 -2.96
N ASN A 278 56.51 -41.00 -2.87
CA ASN A 278 57.10 -42.28 -3.20
C ASN A 278 57.15 -43.16 -1.94
N GLU A 279 56.92 -44.46 -2.07
CA GLU A 279 57.14 -45.44 -0.97
C GLU A 279 58.62 -45.57 -0.59
N SER A 280 59.54 -45.22 -1.51
CA SER A 280 61.00 -45.24 -1.29
C SER A 280 61.72 -44.30 -2.26
N SER A 281 63.05 -44.19 -2.15
CA SER A 281 63.88 -43.30 -2.99
C SER A 281 63.79 -43.55 -4.50
N SER A 282 63.28 -44.71 -4.94
CA SER A 282 62.99 -45.03 -6.35
C SER A 282 61.68 -45.81 -6.51
N GLY A 283 60.78 -45.69 -5.53
CA GLY A 283 59.60 -46.56 -5.38
C GLY A 283 58.36 -46.11 -6.15
N PRO A 284 57.29 -46.94 -6.10
CA PRO A 284 55.92 -46.56 -6.43
C PRO A 284 55.50 -45.20 -5.86
N ARG A 285 54.61 -44.48 -6.56
CA ARG A 285 54.06 -43.20 -6.10
C ARG A 285 52.57 -43.28 -5.83
N SER A 286 52.15 -42.61 -4.77
CA SER A 286 50.75 -42.43 -4.38
C SER A 286 50.37 -40.95 -4.27
N GLY A 287 49.08 -40.67 -4.45
CA GLY A 287 48.48 -39.34 -4.41
C GLY A 287 47.03 -39.41 -3.93
N MET A 288 46.60 -38.41 -3.15
CA MET A 288 45.21 -38.28 -2.70
C MET A 288 44.52 -37.16 -3.49
N PHE A 289 43.32 -37.44 -3.98
CA PHE A 289 42.49 -36.54 -4.78
C PHE A 289 41.11 -36.39 -4.15
N TYR A 290 40.37 -35.35 -4.49
CA TYR A 290 39.00 -35.18 -4.03
C TYR A 290 38.10 -34.45 -5.03
N MET A 291 36.79 -34.63 -4.84
CA MET A 291 35.72 -33.86 -5.47
C MET A 291 34.71 -33.46 -4.39
N ALA A 292 34.67 -32.18 -4.03
CA ALA A 292 33.68 -31.64 -3.09
C ALA A 292 32.42 -31.22 -3.87
N ASN A 293 31.23 -31.48 -3.32
CA ASN A 293 29.95 -31.25 -4.02
C ASN A 293 29.94 -31.94 -5.40
N SER A 294 30.25 -33.24 -5.43
CA SER A 294 30.30 -34.01 -6.68
C SER A 294 28.94 -34.04 -7.37
N ALA A 295 28.91 -34.04 -8.71
CA ALA A 295 27.79 -34.61 -9.46
C ALA A 295 27.56 -36.08 -9.08
N ALA A 296 26.36 -36.61 -9.39
CA ALA A 296 26.10 -38.04 -9.32
C ALA A 296 26.93 -38.78 -10.39
N ILE A 297 27.79 -39.71 -9.97
CA ILE A 297 28.68 -40.47 -10.85
C ILE A 297 28.39 -41.98 -10.78
N THR A 298 28.98 -42.75 -11.70
CA THR A 298 28.93 -44.23 -11.76
C THR A 298 30.31 -44.88 -11.77
N SER A 299 31.38 -44.12 -12.02
CA SER A 299 32.75 -44.58 -11.88
C SER A 299 33.74 -43.43 -11.73
N VAL A 300 34.89 -43.73 -11.12
CA VAL A 300 36.07 -42.85 -11.03
C VAL A 300 37.22 -43.50 -11.78
N THR A 301 37.97 -42.71 -12.54
CA THR A 301 39.04 -43.15 -13.44
C THR A 301 40.30 -42.33 -13.20
N VAL A 302 41.40 -43.00 -12.85
CA VAL A 302 42.74 -42.45 -12.96
C VAL A 302 43.26 -42.61 -14.40
N ARG A 303 43.94 -41.59 -14.93
CA ARG A 303 44.73 -41.63 -16.16
C ARG A 303 46.19 -41.32 -15.85
N TYR A 304 47.09 -42.04 -16.50
CA TYR A 304 48.53 -41.97 -16.31
C TYR A 304 49.20 -41.29 -17.52
N THR A 305 50.30 -40.56 -17.31
CA THR A 305 51.04 -39.90 -18.41
C THR A 305 52.24 -40.72 -18.94
N THR A 306 52.58 -41.85 -18.31
CA THR A 306 53.62 -42.78 -18.82
C THR A 306 53.29 -43.29 -20.22
N SER A 307 54.18 -43.03 -21.17
CA SER A 307 54.17 -43.68 -22.49
C SER A 307 54.42 -45.18 -22.32
N GLY A 308 53.40 -45.99 -22.62
CA GLY A 308 53.38 -47.44 -22.37
C GLY A 308 52.46 -47.87 -21.22
N GLY A 309 51.98 -46.93 -20.40
CA GLY A 309 51.08 -47.18 -19.27
C GLY A 309 51.78 -47.69 -18.00
N VAL A 310 51.00 -47.73 -16.92
CA VAL A 310 51.46 -48.09 -15.57
C VAL A 310 51.04 -49.53 -15.25
N ILE A 311 51.99 -50.36 -14.80
CA ILE A 311 51.69 -51.71 -14.31
C ILE A 311 51.13 -51.66 -12.88
N LYS A 312 50.29 -52.64 -12.52
CA LYS A 312 49.72 -52.78 -11.15
C LYS A 312 49.15 -51.48 -10.54
N PRO A 313 48.30 -50.71 -11.26
CA PRO A 313 47.61 -49.57 -10.70
C PRO A 313 46.71 -49.94 -9.52
N GLY A 314 46.48 -48.97 -8.63
CA GLY A 314 45.52 -49.09 -7.53
C GLY A 314 44.73 -47.80 -7.35
N ILE A 315 43.44 -47.93 -7.05
CA ILE A 315 42.54 -46.82 -6.71
C ILE A 315 41.55 -47.24 -5.62
N MET A 316 41.35 -46.39 -4.62
CA MET A 316 40.26 -46.49 -3.65
C MET A 316 39.51 -45.16 -3.62
N VAL A 317 38.19 -45.19 -3.47
CA VAL A 317 37.32 -44.01 -3.41
C VAL A 317 36.34 -44.13 -2.25
N MET A 318 36.31 -43.10 -1.39
CA MET A 318 35.42 -42.95 -0.24
C MET A 318 34.39 -41.86 -0.55
N GLU A 319 33.10 -42.15 -0.33
CA GLU A 319 32.00 -41.18 -0.43
C GLU A 319 31.56 -40.75 0.97
N ILE A 320 31.41 -39.44 1.18
CA ILE A 320 31.14 -38.81 2.47
C ILE A 320 30.01 -37.81 2.32
N SER A 321 28.87 -38.12 2.93
CA SER A 321 27.72 -37.23 3.03
C SER A 321 27.90 -36.20 4.13
N GLY A 322 27.17 -35.08 4.05
CA GLY A 322 27.17 -34.02 5.08
C GLY A 322 28.44 -33.16 5.14
N ALA A 323 29.42 -33.39 4.26
CA ALA A 323 30.61 -32.55 4.09
C ALA A 323 30.29 -31.22 3.38
N ALA A 324 31.15 -30.21 3.54
CA ALA A 324 30.97 -28.91 2.88
C ALA A 324 31.48 -28.88 1.43
N SER A 325 30.92 -27.96 0.65
CA SER A 325 31.10 -27.83 -0.80
C SER A 325 32.44 -27.21 -1.28
N SER A 326 33.47 -27.14 -0.43
CA SER A 326 34.73 -26.46 -0.79
C SER A 326 35.99 -27.08 -0.16
N SER A 327 36.65 -27.97 -0.92
CA SER A 327 38.08 -28.32 -0.84
C SER A 327 38.66 -28.92 0.47
N VAL A 328 39.89 -29.43 0.37
CA VAL A 328 40.78 -29.58 1.55
C VAL A 328 41.09 -28.18 2.07
N ALA A 329 40.51 -27.81 3.20
CA ALA A 329 40.53 -26.44 3.69
C ALA A 329 41.62 -26.18 4.74
N ASP A 330 41.83 -27.11 5.68
CA ASP A 330 42.81 -26.91 6.77
C ASP A 330 44.20 -27.51 6.47
N GLY A 331 44.32 -28.30 5.39
CA GLY A 331 45.59 -28.73 4.83
C GLY A 331 45.74 -30.24 4.63
N SER A 332 46.90 -30.62 4.10
CA SER A 332 47.27 -32.02 3.86
C SER A 332 48.79 -32.20 3.91
N VAL A 333 49.24 -33.26 4.58
CA VAL A 333 50.65 -33.54 4.91
C VAL A 333 51.01 -35.01 4.66
N ASN A 334 52.30 -35.34 4.75
CA ASN A 334 52.83 -36.67 4.49
C ASN A 334 53.90 -37.01 5.54
N GLY A 335 54.09 -38.30 5.85
CA GLY A 335 55.07 -38.78 6.83
C GLY A 335 55.64 -40.17 6.50
N GLY A 336 55.86 -40.48 5.23
CA GLY A 336 56.41 -41.77 4.81
C GLY A 336 57.76 -42.07 5.48
N ALA A 337 57.87 -43.23 6.13
CA ALA A 337 59.13 -43.68 6.71
C ALA A 337 60.06 -44.17 5.59
N ALA A 338 61.23 -43.55 5.44
CA ALA A 338 62.28 -44.00 4.51
C ALA A 338 63.04 -45.23 5.03
N SER A 339 62.31 -46.18 5.60
CA SER A 339 62.78 -47.40 6.24
C SER A 339 61.63 -48.42 6.30
N SER A 340 61.98 -49.69 6.48
CA SER A 340 60.99 -50.73 6.71
C SER A 340 60.43 -50.64 8.14
N THR A 341 59.13 -50.38 8.29
CA THR A 341 58.43 -50.25 9.58
C THR A 341 57.14 -51.07 9.57
N THR A 342 56.61 -51.43 10.74
CA THR A 342 55.27 -52.05 10.94
C THR A 342 54.15 -51.02 11.12
N THR A 343 54.49 -49.74 11.19
CA THR A 343 53.56 -48.64 11.44
C THR A 343 53.91 -47.46 10.53
N SER A 344 52.88 -46.93 9.88
CA SER A 344 52.87 -45.69 9.11
C SER A 344 52.37 -44.54 10.00
N THR A 345 52.97 -43.36 9.87
CA THR A 345 52.66 -42.17 10.69
C THR A 345 52.60 -40.93 9.80
N SER A 346 51.64 -40.04 10.01
CA SER A 346 51.55 -38.78 9.26
C SER A 346 52.50 -37.70 9.78
N GLY A 347 52.68 -36.62 9.00
CA GLY A 347 53.02 -35.32 9.58
C GLY A 347 51.83 -34.74 10.36
N SER A 348 52.01 -33.61 11.06
CA SER A 348 50.92 -32.95 11.79
C SER A 348 50.11 -31.99 10.92
N LEU A 349 48.81 -31.87 11.21
CA LEU A 349 47.93 -30.81 10.70
C LEU A 349 47.05 -30.26 11.83
N SER A 350 46.16 -29.31 11.52
CA SER A 350 45.14 -28.82 12.45
C SER A 350 43.78 -28.82 11.74
N THR A 351 42.66 -28.77 12.48
CA THR A 351 41.32 -28.52 11.95
C THR A 351 40.74 -27.26 12.57
N THR A 352 39.91 -26.52 11.85
CA THR A 352 39.36 -25.24 12.34
C THR A 352 37.89 -25.29 12.77
N ASN A 353 37.14 -26.36 12.46
CA ASN A 353 35.75 -26.55 12.93
C ASN A 353 35.57 -27.88 13.70
N ALA A 354 34.44 -27.99 14.39
CA ALA A 354 33.86 -29.29 14.73
C ALA A 354 33.22 -29.93 13.49
N ASN A 355 33.10 -31.26 13.48
CA ASN A 355 32.66 -32.09 12.36
C ASN A 355 33.57 -32.10 11.13
N ASP A 356 34.79 -31.57 11.21
CA ASP A 356 35.79 -31.73 10.15
C ASP A 356 36.23 -33.20 10.04
N ILE A 357 36.47 -33.65 8.80
CA ILE A 357 36.78 -35.04 8.49
C ILE A 357 38.28 -35.16 8.24
N LEU A 358 38.95 -35.99 9.03
CA LEU A 358 40.35 -36.35 8.86
C LEU A 358 40.43 -37.66 8.08
N VAL A 359 41.23 -37.71 7.00
CA VAL A 359 41.45 -38.92 6.20
C VAL A 359 42.95 -39.20 6.11
N PHE A 360 43.36 -40.39 6.56
CA PHE A 360 44.73 -40.88 6.46
C PHE A 360 44.78 -42.13 5.57
N ALA A 361 45.54 -42.04 4.48
CA ALA A 361 45.77 -43.14 3.56
C ALA A 361 47.21 -43.62 3.64
N THR A 362 47.43 -44.92 3.47
CA THR A 362 48.75 -45.56 3.43
C THR A 362 48.78 -46.64 2.35
N ASP A 363 49.86 -46.67 1.58
CA ASP A 363 50.25 -47.77 0.71
C ASP A 363 51.53 -48.45 1.21
N THR A 364 51.65 -49.75 0.96
CA THR A 364 52.85 -50.52 1.33
C THR A 364 53.36 -51.40 0.18
N SER A 365 54.68 -51.61 0.19
CA SER A 365 55.41 -52.38 -0.82
C SER A 365 55.25 -53.91 -0.72
N GLY A 366 54.40 -54.44 0.18
CA GLY A 366 54.43 -55.83 0.61
C GLY A 366 53.10 -56.42 1.07
N ASN A 367 53.12 -57.72 1.41
CA ASN A 367 51.93 -58.50 1.73
C ASN A 367 51.37 -58.25 3.13
N GLU A 368 50.72 -57.10 3.32
CA GLU A 368 49.90 -56.82 4.50
C GLU A 368 48.51 -57.47 4.43
N THR A 369 48.08 -58.02 5.57
CA THR A 369 46.81 -58.74 5.73
C THR A 369 46.04 -58.32 6.98
N GLY A 370 46.72 -58.04 8.11
CA GLY A 370 46.14 -57.39 9.28
C GLY A 370 46.51 -55.91 9.34
N TRP A 371 45.52 -55.04 9.13
CA TRP A 371 45.62 -53.58 9.29
C TRP A 371 44.87 -53.16 10.56
N THR A 372 45.44 -52.23 11.33
CA THR A 372 44.87 -51.67 12.56
C THR A 372 44.86 -50.15 12.47
N ALA A 373 43.69 -49.56 12.72
CA ALA A 373 43.51 -48.11 12.66
C ALA A 373 44.23 -47.38 13.81
N GLY A 374 44.55 -46.10 13.59
CA GLY A 374 45.01 -45.21 14.66
C GLY A 374 43.92 -44.94 15.71
N ALA A 375 44.31 -44.52 16.91
CA ALA A 375 43.35 -44.13 17.94
C ALA A 375 42.48 -42.94 17.45
N GLY A 376 41.15 -43.06 17.56
CA GLY A 376 40.17 -42.12 16.99
C GLY A 376 39.71 -42.46 15.56
N TYR A 377 40.49 -43.25 14.82
CA TYR A 377 40.23 -43.55 13.40
C TYR A 377 39.48 -44.87 13.20
N THR A 378 38.69 -44.91 12.13
CA THR A 378 38.06 -46.12 11.60
C THR A 378 38.63 -46.42 10.21
N ILE A 379 39.07 -47.65 9.98
CA ILE A 379 39.24 -48.21 8.63
C ILE A 379 37.86 -48.76 8.21
N PRO A 380 37.12 -48.12 7.29
CA PRO A 380 35.94 -48.74 6.68
C PRO A 380 36.39 -49.92 5.81
N SER A 381 35.45 -50.75 5.34
CA SER A 381 35.71 -52.03 4.64
C SER A 381 36.40 -51.91 3.26
N ASN A 382 37.62 -51.36 3.22
CA ASN A 382 38.35 -50.94 2.04
C ASN A 382 39.73 -51.61 1.89
N SER A 383 40.15 -52.41 2.86
CA SER A 383 41.48 -53.01 2.92
C SER A 383 41.66 -54.10 1.85
N VAL A 384 42.39 -53.75 0.78
CA VAL A 384 42.64 -54.67 -0.34
C VAL A 384 43.76 -55.64 0.03
N THR A 385 43.45 -56.94 0.14
CA THR A 385 44.33 -57.93 0.79
C THR A 385 44.81 -59.09 -0.11
N THR A 386 44.40 -59.15 -1.38
CA THR A 386 44.59 -60.35 -2.24
C THR A 386 45.81 -60.29 -3.16
N GLY A 387 46.44 -61.47 -3.38
CA GLY A 387 47.59 -61.65 -4.27
C GLY A 387 48.72 -62.51 -3.64
N PRO A 388 49.14 -63.63 -4.25
CA PRO A 388 50.29 -64.43 -3.78
C PRO A 388 51.63 -63.69 -3.92
N SER A 389 52.61 -63.98 -3.06
CA SER A 389 53.89 -63.25 -2.97
C SER A 389 54.63 -63.05 -4.31
N GLY A 390 54.98 -61.80 -4.62
CA GLY A 390 55.84 -61.45 -5.75
C GLY A 390 56.22 -59.96 -5.79
N SER A 391 55.24 -59.08 -5.87
CA SER A 391 55.38 -57.60 -5.77
C SER A 391 53.97 -57.03 -5.72
N ASN A 392 53.44 -56.85 -4.51
CA ASN A 392 51.99 -56.85 -4.29
C ASN A 392 51.55 -55.55 -3.64
N VAL A 393 50.72 -54.80 -4.36
CA VAL A 393 50.16 -53.55 -3.86
C VAL A 393 49.19 -53.84 -2.74
N ARG A 394 49.34 -53.11 -1.63
CA ARG A 394 48.39 -53.07 -0.51
C ARG A 394 48.18 -51.61 -0.14
N MET A 395 46.93 -51.26 0.12
CA MET A 395 46.54 -49.91 0.50
C MET A 395 45.37 -49.96 1.46
N ALA A 396 45.28 -48.97 2.34
CA ALA A 396 44.13 -48.73 3.21
C ALA A 396 43.92 -47.23 3.41
N MET A 397 42.67 -46.83 3.67
CA MET A 397 42.34 -45.49 4.15
C MET A 397 41.59 -45.61 5.46
N GLN A 398 41.91 -44.76 6.43
CA GLN A 398 41.14 -44.58 7.65
C GLN A 398 40.62 -43.15 7.75
N TYR A 399 39.52 -42.95 8.48
CA TYR A 399 38.95 -41.62 8.72
C TYR A 399 38.58 -41.41 10.19
N GLU A 400 38.48 -40.15 10.59
CA GLU A 400 37.93 -39.66 11.86
C GLU A 400 37.03 -38.44 11.55
N VAL A 401 35.94 -38.26 12.28
CA VAL A 401 35.13 -37.03 12.24
C VAL A 401 35.28 -36.34 13.59
N VAL A 402 35.95 -35.18 13.61
CA VAL A 402 36.39 -34.58 14.88
C VAL A 402 35.23 -33.90 15.61
N ALA A 403 35.08 -34.19 16.90
CA ALA A 403 34.03 -33.57 17.72
C ALA A 403 34.28 -32.07 18.00
N SER A 404 35.50 -31.58 17.77
CA SER A 404 35.93 -30.20 18.00
C SER A 404 37.19 -29.87 17.17
N PRO A 405 37.52 -28.57 16.95
CA PRO A 405 38.77 -28.18 16.30
C PRO A 405 40.01 -28.78 16.98
N GLN A 406 40.95 -29.30 16.18
CA GLN A 406 42.17 -29.98 16.63
C GLN A 406 43.42 -29.19 16.25
N THR A 407 44.48 -29.25 17.05
CA THR A 407 45.77 -28.59 16.75
C THR A 407 46.93 -29.57 16.79
N ASN A 408 47.77 -29.57 15.76
CA ASN A 408 48.92 -30.48 15.59
C ASN A 408 48.55 -31.99 15.68
N THR A 409 47.35 -32.37 15.27
CA THR A 409 46.92 -33.77 15.23
C THR A 409 47.72 -34.57 14.20
N THR A 410 47.94 -35.85 14.50
CA THR A 410 48.72 -36.81 13.70
C THR A 410 47.99 -38.15 13.66
N ALA A 411 47.87 -38.74 12.48
CA ALA A 411 47.36 -40.09 12.31
C ALA A 411 48.49 -41.13 12.29
N SER A 412 48.15 -42.36 12.68
CA SER A 412 48.99 -43.53 12.47
C SER A 412 48.16 -44.72 12.02
N MET A 413 48.78 -45.70 11.38
CA MET A 413 48.15 -46.93 10.92
C MET A 413 49.17 -48.07 11.01
N THR A 414 48.80 -49.16 11.69
CA THR A 414 49.71 -50.29 11.96
C THR A 414 49.33 -51.49 11.11
N TYR A 415 50.32 -52.24 10.66
CA TYR A 415 50.16 -53.43 9.83
C TYR A 415 51.12 -54.55 10.28
N THR A 416 51.05 -55.71 9.63
CA THR A 416 51.52 -56.99 10.20
C THR A 416 53.02 -57.22 10.02
N ASN A 417 53.59 -56.84 8.87
CA ASN A 417 55.01 -57.05 8.58
C ASN A 417 55.75 -55.71 8.48
N ALA A 418 57.07 -55.74 8.64
CA ALA A 418 57.89 -54.56 8.38
C ALA A 418 58.01 -54.32 6.88
N ASN A 419 57.48 -53.20 6.38
CA ASN A 419 57.50 -52.81 4.97
C ASN A 419 57.76 -51.31 4.77
N TRP A 420 58.19 -50.95 3.56
CA TRP A 420 58.24 -49.56 3.12
C TRP A 420 56.80 -49.05 2.88
N ASN A 421 56.55 -47.79 3.21
CA ASN A 421 55.23 -47.17 3.15
C ASN A 421 55.25 -45.77 2.53
N GLY A 422 54.26 -45.49 1.70
CA GLY A 422 53.80 -44.14 1.39
C GLY A 422 52.61 -43.80 2.28
N ASN A 423 52.43 -42.53 2.63
CA ASN A 423 51.23 -42.08 3.33
C ASN A 423 50.89 -40.62 3.05
N ILE A 424 49.60 -40.31 3.14
CA ILE A 424 49.01 -38.97 2.94
C ILE A 424 47.91 -38.76 3.96
N PHE A 425 47.92 -37.61 4.63
CA PHE A 425 46.93 -37.18 5.63
C PHE A 425 46.30 -35.86 5.21
N ALA A 426 44.97 -35.75 5.24
CA ALA A 426 44.26 -34.54 4.82
C ALA A 426 43.04 -34.24 5.70
N ALA A 427 42.69 -32.96 5.80
CA ALA A 427 41.52 -32.45 6.53
C ALA A 427 40.49 -31.80 5.60
N PHE A 428 39.25 -32.25 5.69
CA PHE A 428 38.10 -31.81 4.89
C PHE A 428 37.02 -31.20 5.79
N LYS A 429 36.20 -30.29 5.24
CA LYS A 429 35.19 -29.59 6.04
C LYS A 429 33.90 -30.36 6.26
N GLY A 430 33.43 -30.38 7.50
CA GLY A 430 32.02 -30.69 7.81
C GLY A 430 31.09 -29.57 7.33
N GLY A 431 29.84 -29.92 7.00
CA GLY A 431 28.82 -28.94 6.60
C GLY A 431 28.63 -27.84 7.64
N ALA A 432 28.73 -26.58 7.22
CA ALA A 432 28.84 -25.45 8.13
C ALA A 432 27.56 -25.22 8.95
N SER A 433 27.71 -25.09 10.28
CA SER A 433 26.70 -24.44 11.13
C SER A 433 26.75 -22.93 10.92
N THR A 434 25.62 -22.33 10.56
CA THR A 434 25.56 -20.93 10.10
C THR A 434 25.57 -19.92 11.24
N GLY A 435 26.75 -19.69 11.83
CA GLY A 435 27.07 -18.41 12.47
C GLY A 435 27.11 -17.30 11.42
N GLY A 436 26.50 -16.14 11.71
CA GLY A 436 26.37 -15.04 10.75
C GLY A 436 27.71 -14.46 10.32
N SER A 437 27.93 -14.34 9.00
CA SER A 437 29.15 -13.76 8.43
C SER A 437 29.09 -12.22 8.44
N PRO A 438 30.18 -11.50 8.75
CA PRO A 438 30.23 -10.05 8.72
C PRO A 438 30.05 -9.47 7.30
N THR A 439 29.15 -8.49 7.16
CA THR A 439 28.82 -7.82 5.89
C THR A 439 28.80 -6.30 6.05
N VAL A 440 28.61 -5.59 4.93
CA VAL A 440 28.50 -4.13 4.90
C VAL A 440 27.02 -3.70 4.89
N SER A 441 26.61 -2.66 5.62
CA SER A 441 25.17 -2.31 5.78
C SER A 441 24.87 -0.81 5.78
N LEU A 442 23.71 -0.38 5.26
CA LEU A 442 23.19 1.01 5.42
C LEU A 442 22.28 1.10 6.66
N SER A 443 22.32 2.24 7.34
CA SER A 443 21.52 2.54 8.53
C SER A 443 21.32 4.05 8.75
N PRO A 444 20.08 4.49 9.06
CA PRO A 444 18.85 3.74 8.85
C PRO A 444 18.69 3.38 7.36
N SER A 445 18.05 2.25 7.05
CA SER A 445 17.79 1.85 5.66
C SER A 445 16.69 2.70 4.98
N SER A 446 16.18 3.72 5.66
CA SER A 446 15.32 4.76 5.12
C SER A 446 15.42 6.07 5.91
N LEU A 447 15.37 7.22 5.22
CA LEU A 447 15.09 8.54 5.81
C LEU A 447 13.74 9.07 5.33
N THR A 448 13.09 9.82 6.22
CA THR A 448 11.86 10.58 5.93
C THR A 448 12.07 12.02 6.38
N PHE A 449 11.96 12.95 5.44
CA PHE A 449 12.05 14.38 5.69
C PHE A 449 10.66 14.97 5.93
N ALA A 450 10.59 16.00 6.77
CA ALA A 450 9.37 16.78 6.97
C ALA A 450 8.93 17.47 5.68
N SER A 451 7.66 17.88 5.62
CA SER A 451 7.15 18.70 4.52
C SER A 451 7.94 20.01 4.42
N GLN A 452 8.47 20.28 3.24
CA GLN A 452 9.39 21.40 2.99
C GLN A 452 8.84 22.28 1.87
N ALA A 453 8.95 23.61 2.04
CA ALA A 453 8.52 24.54 1.00
C ALA A 453 9.38 24.36 -0.27
N VAL A 454 8.78 24.48 -1.45
CA VAL A 454 9.49 24.37 -2.74
C VAL A 454 10.61 25.42 -2.80
N SER A 455 11.81 24.97 -3.20
CA SER A 455 13.08 25.74 -3.18
C SER A 455 13.63 26.09 -1.79
N SER A 456 13.14 25.48 -0.71
CA SER A 456 13.68 25.59 0.66
C SER A 456 14.38 24.29 1.07
N THR A 457 15.49 24.37 1.81
CA THR A 457 16.30 23.21 2.21
C THR A 457 16.03 22.79 3.65
N SER A 458 15.87 21.50 3.89
CA SER A 458 15.69 20.91 5.23
C SER A 458 16.98 20.93 6.07
N ALA A 459 16.82 20.74 7.38
CA ALA A 459 17.93 20.24 8.20
C ALA A 459 18.43 18.89 7.67
N ALA A 460 19.72 18.59 7.91
CA ALA A 460 20.33 17.33 7.46
C ALA A 460 19.97 16.16 8.38
N GLN A 461 19.81 14.96 7.81
CA GLN A 461 19.60 13.70 8.53
C GLN A 461 20.71 12.70 8.19
N ALA A 462 21.20 11.97 9.19
CA ALA A 462 22.30 11.03 9.03
C ALA A 462 21.85 9.62 8.57
N VAL A 463 22.34 9.18 7.41
CA VAL A 463 22.53 7.76 7.03
C VAL A 463 24.03 7.52 6.90
N ALA A 464 24.50 6.27 6.77
CA ALA A 464 25.88 6.03 6.38
C ALA A 464 26.09 4.59 5.76
N LEU A 465 27.24 3.90 5.94
CA LEU A 465 27.51 2.47 5.55
C LEU A 465 28.60 1.71 6.38
N GLN A 466 28.26 0.65 7.11
CA GLN A 466 29.13 0.07 8.16
C GLN A 466 30.00 -1.01 7.56
N ASN A 467 31.32 -0.85 7.61
CA ASN A 467 32.21 -1.93 7.24
C ASN A 467 32.28 -2.97 8.36
N GLY A 468 31.38 -3.94 8.36
CA GLY A 468 31.46 -5.08 9.29
C GLY A 468 32.59 -6.06 8.97
N THR A 469 33.16 -6.00 7.76
CA THR A 469 34.11 -7.00 7.25
C THR A 469 35.51 -6.86 7.88
N SER A 470 36.31 -7.92 7.75
CA SER A 470 37.71 -7.98 8.21
C SER A 470 38.72 -7.24 7.31
N SER A 471 38.29 -6.65 6.20
CA SER A 471 39.14 -5.97 5.22
C SER A 471 38.81 -4.48 5.14
N ALA A 472 39.76 -3.66 4.69
CA ALA A 472 39.46 -2.27 4.34
C ALA A 472 38.51 -2.22 3.13
N LEU A 473 37.45 -1.44 3.26
CA LEU A 473 36.43 -1.27 2.24
C LEU A 473 36.85 -0.14 1.30
N SER A 474 36.95 -0.43 0.01
CA SER A 474 37.33 0.53 -1.03
C SER A 474 36.06 0.96 -1.76
N ILE A 475 35.52 2.12 -1.40
CA ILE A 475 34.24 2.56 -1.93
C ILE A 475 34.41 3.46 -3.17
N THR A 476 33.43 3.47 -4.09
CA THR A 476 33.56 4.08 -5.43
C THR A 476 32.66 5.32 -5.62
N SER A 477 31.44 5.35 -5.05
CA SER A 477 30.49 6.46 -5.25
C SER A 477 29.36 6.55 -4.22
N ILE A 478 29.16 7.72 -3.61
CA ILE A 478 27.85 8.13 -3.06
C ILE A 478 27.08 8.77 -4.20
N ALA A 479 25.89 8.23 -4.50
CA ALA A 479 24.98 8.81 -5.47
C ALA A 479 23.54 8.65 -5.00
N PHE A 480 22.65 9.47 -5.54
CA PHE A 480 21.22 9.21 -5.47
C PHE A 480 20.77 8.53 -6.77
N THR A 481 19.82 7.60 -6.65
CA THR A 481 19.18 6.91 -7.78
C THR A 481 17.65 6.97 -7.66
N GLY A 482 16.93 6.71 -8.74
CA GLY A 482 15.47 6.80 -8.78
C GLY A 482 14.93 8.14 -9.32
N THR A 483 13.69 8.46 -8.98
CA THR A 483 12.88 9.45 -9.73
C THR A 483 13.20 10.91 -9.40
N ASN A 484 13.40 11.25 -8.12
CA ASN A 484 13.46 12.65 -7.66
C ASN A 484 14.86 13.05 -7.15
N VAL A 485 15.92 12.49 -7.75
CA VAL A 485 17.31 12.63 -7.26
C VAL A 485 17.82 14.07 -7.15
N GLY A 486 17.24 15.01 -7.92
CA GLY A 486 17.61 16.43 -7.88
C GLY A 486 17.11 17.18 -6.65
N ASP A 487 16.18 16.61 -5.87
CA ASP A 487 15.67 17.22 -4.63
C ASP A 487 16.51 16.83 -3.39
N PHE A 488 17.52 15.97 -3.53
CA PHE A 488 18.33 15.48 -2.43
C PHE A 488 19.81 15.85 -2.63
N ALA A 489 20.46 16.32 -1.58
CA ALA A 489 21.90 16.58 -1.53
C ALA A 489 22.53 15.86 -0.34
N GLN A 490 23.83 15.54 -0.41
CA GLN A 490 24.55 14.93 0.72
C GLN A 490 25.97 15.47 0.88
N THR A 491 26.42 15.50 2.12
CA THR A 491 27.83 15.57 2.52
C THR A 491 28.18 14.33 3.34
N ASN A 492 29.44 13.90 3.33
CA ASN A 492 29.93 12.78 4.14
C ASN A 492 31.39 13.01 4.55
N ASN A 493 31.86 12.32 5.60
CA ASN A 493 33.20 12.52 6.16
C ASN A 493 34.13 11.29 5.98
N CYS A 494 33.97 10.55 4.89
CA CYS A 494 34.44 9.16 4.83
C CYS A 494 35.79 8.88 4.13
N GLY A 495 36.32 9.84 3.38
CA GLY A 495 37.63 9.66 2.72
C GLY A 495 37.62 8.58 1.63
N ALA A 496 38.78 8.03 1.27
CA ALA A 496 38.89 7.10 0.15
C ALA A 496 38.42 5.66 0.45
N SER A 497 38.46 5.26 1.71
CA SER A 497 38.29 3.88 2.13
C SER A 497 37.95 3.84 3.62
N LEU A 498 37.05 2.93 4.00
CA LEU A 498 36.64 2.72 5.39
C LEU A 498 37.33 1.48 5.96
N ALA A 499 38.07 1.64 7.06
CA ALA A 499 38.79 0.54 7.71
C ALA A 499 37.85 -0.60 8.19
N ALA A 500 38.40 -1.79 8.38
CA ALA A 500 37.68 -2.94 8.94
C ALA A 500 37.06 -2.57 10.30
N GLY A 501 35.76 -2.80 10.47
CA GLY A 501 34.99 -2.46 11.68
C GLY A 501 34.57 -0.98 11.84
N ALA A 502 34.97 -0.07 10.95
CA ALA A 502 34.85 1.39 11.17
C ALA A 502 33.53 2.04 10.67
N SER A 503 33.40 3.36 10.91
CA SER A 503 32.25 4.21 10.55
C SER A 503 32.59 5.70 10.33
N CYS A 504 31.72 6.45 9.64
CA CYS A 504 31.77 7.86 9.20
C CYS A 504 30.39 8.32 8.56
N SER A 505 29.80 9.48 8.91
CA SER A 505 28.42 9.88 8.52
C SER A 505 28.20 10.25 7.04
N ILE A 506 26.95 10.13 6.55
CA ILE A 506 26.35 10.87 5.42
C ILE A 506 25.23 11.76 5.95
N ASP A 507 25.37 13.06 5.82
CA ASP A 507 24.36 14.02 6.22
C ASP A 507 23.57 14.42 4.95
N VAL A 508 22.34 13.90 4.82
CA VAL A 508 21.46 14.08 3.66
C VAL A 508 20.47 15.22 3.92
N THR A 509 20.27 16.10 2.94
CA THR A 509 19.30 17.20 2.98
C THR A 509 18.28 17.08 1.85
N PHE A 510 17.08 17.63 2.06
CA PHE A 510 15.97 17.64 1.10
C PHE A 510 15.60 19.07 0.72
N THR A 511 15.49 19.34 -0.58
CA THR A 511 15.11 20.64 -1.18
C THR A 511 14.16 20.38 -2.35
N PRO A 512 12.83 20.33 -2.14
CA PRO A 512 11.89 19.97 -3.20
C PRO A 512 11.83 21.02 -4.31
N THR A 513 11.99 20.59 -5.56
CA THR A 513 11.80 21.42 -6.76
C THR A 513 10.35 21.51 -7.24
N ALA A 514 9.46 20.66 -6.71
CA ALA A 514 8.03 20.67 -7.01
C ALA A 514 7.20 20.10 -5.83
N ILE A 515 5.88 20.30 -5.89
CA ILE A 515 4.94 19.87 -4.85
C ILE A 515 4.65 18.36 -4.85
N GLY A 516 4.09 17.87 -3.74
CA GLY A 516 3.73 16.47 -3.54
C GLY A 516 4.89 15.60 -3.06
N THR A 517 4.67 14.30 -2.94
CA THR A 517 5.68 13.36 -2.42
C THR A 517 6.84 13.17 -3.39
N ARG A 518 8.06 13.32 -2.88
CA ARG A 518 9.34 13.26 -3.59
C ARG A 518 10.18 12.13 -2.98
N SER A 519 10.68 11.23 -3.82
CA SER A 519 11.41 10.04 -3.37
C SER A 519 12.59 9.64 -4.27
N ALA A 520 13.60 9.06 -3.63
CA ALA A 520 14.84 8.58 -4.24
C ALA A 520 15.42 7.41 -3.41
N MET A 521 16.53 6.84 -3.86
CA MET A 521 17.40 6.00 -3.05
C MET A 521 18.78 6.64 -2.91
N LEU A 522 19.33 6.60 -1.71
CA LEU A 522 20.75 6.75 -1.47
C LEU A 522 21.43 5.43 -1.83
N THR A 523 22.46 5.49 -2.67
CA THR A 523 23.16 4.31 -3.20
C THR A 523 24.66 4.40 -2.89
N VAL A 524 25.19 3.28 -2.41
CA VAL A 524 26.60 3.10 -2.09
C VAL A 524 27.17 1.97 -2.92
N THR A 525 28.25 2.22 -3.67
CA THR A 525 28.88 1.22 -4.53
C THR A 525 30.33 0.99 -4.11
N ASP A 526 30.59 -0.08 -3.37
CA ASP A 526 31.92 -0.51 -2.89
C ASP A 526 32.39 -1.85 -3.46
N ASN A 527 33.50 -2.37 -2.92
CA ASN A 527 34.10 -3.65 -3.27
C ASN A 527 33.67 -4.84 -2.38
N ALA A 528 32.69 -4.70 -1.50
CA ALA A 528 32.14 -5.83 -0.73
C ALA A 528 31.20 -6.69 -1.59
N SER A 529 31.04 -7.95 -1.19
CA SER A 529 30.21 -8.94 -1.88
C SER A 529 28.71 -8.61 -1.92
N ASN A 530 28.25 -7.65 -1.11
CA ASN A 530 26.86 -7.19 -1.06
C ASN A 530 26.67 -5.74 -1.56
N SER A 531 27.64 -5.22 -2.32
CA SER A 531 27.57 -3.96 -3.06
C SER A 531 26.60 -4.06 -4.25
N PRO A 532 25.80 -3.03 -4.59
CA PRO A 532 25.66 -1.76 -3.88
C PRO A 532 24.60 -1.81 -2.76
N GLN A 533 24.91 -1.21 -1.62
CA GLN A 533 24.00 -1.08 -0.49
C GLN A 533 23.14 0.19 -0.65
N THR A 534 21.87 0.14 -0.25
CA THR A 534 20.90 1.23 -0.51
C THR A 534 20.04 1.59 0.71
N ALA A 535 19.57 2.84 0.74
CA ALA A 535 18.57 3.34 1.68
C ALA A 535 17.52 4.18 0.94
N ARG A 536 16.26 4.09 1.37
CA ARG A 536 15.15 4.85 0.78
C ARG A 536 15.11 6.29 1.30
N LEU A 537 14.72 7.24 0.46
CA LEU A 537 14.53 8.64 0.83
C LEU A 537 13.12 9.08 0.44
N SER A 538 12.43 9.80 1.33
CA SER A 538 11.13 10.39 1.06
C SER A 538 10.97 11.74 1.76
N GLY A 539 10.26 12.68 1.12
CA GLY A 539 9.85 13.97 1.68
C GLY A 539 8.73 14.58 0.85
N THR A 540 8.09 15.65 1.30
CA THR A 540 6.94 16.27 0.60
C THR A 540 7.21 17.74 0.31
N GLY A 541 6.98 18.17 -0.94
CA GLY A 541 7.06 19.57 -1.33
C GLY A 541 5.72 20.29 -1.23
N PHE A 542 5.71 21.55 -0.79
CA PHE A 542 4.52 22.43 -0.83
C PHE A 542 4.85 23.85 -1.32
N THR A 543 3.88 24.55 -1.90
CA THR A 543 4.05 25.92 -2.40
C THR A 543 4.05 26.96 -1.28
N PRO A 544 5.02 27.90 -1.24
CA PRO A 544 4.85 29.17 -0.54
C PRO A 544 3.64 29.92 -1.12
N GLY A 545 2.71 30.36 -0.28
CA GLY A 545 1.50 31.06 -0.72
C GLY A 545 1.80 32.46 -1.28
N ILE A 546 1.22 32.78 -2.44
CA ILE A 546 1.22 34.12 -3.04
C ILE A 546 -0.22 34.60 -3.21
N GLY A 547 -0.50 35.80 -2.71
CA GLY A 547 -1.84 36.32 -2.44
C GLY A 547 -1.84 36.93 -1.03
N SER A 548 -1.62 38.25 -0.94
CA SER A 548 -1.53 38.94 0.34
C SER A 548 -2.91 39.16 0.95
N LEU A 549 -3.25 38.32 1.93
CA LEU A 549 -4.38 38.54 2.84
C LEU A 549 -4.32 39.98 3.41
N PRO A 550 -5.46 40.70 3.51
CA PRO A 550 -5.51 42.00 4.20
C PRO A 550 -5.03 41.87 5.64
N GLN A 551 -4.37 42.90 6.16
CA GLN A 551 -4.06 42.99 7.58
C GLN A 551 -5.24 43.66 8.31
N PHE A 552 -5.79 42.96 9.30
CA PHE A 552 -6.89 43.44 10.12
C PHE A 552 -6.37 44.16 11.37
N GLY A 553 -7.05 45.23 11.79
CA GLY A 553 -6.77 45.90 13.06
C GLY A 553 -7.27 45.09 14.25
N HIS A 554 -8.43 44.44 14.07
CA HIS A 554 -9.10 43.61 15.06
C HIS A 554 -9.71 42.36 14.40
N VAL A 555 -9.47 41.20 15.01
CA VAL A 555 -10.04 39.90 14.63
C VAL A 555 -10.93 39.40 15.76
N PHE A 556 -12.12 38.95 15.40
CA PHE A 556 -13.15 38.41 16.29
C PHE A 556 -13.51 37.00 15.83
N ILE A 557 -13.64 36.07 16.77
CA ILE A 557 -14.22 34.74 16.52
C ILE A 557 -15.31 34.46 17.53
N ILE A 558 -16.45 34.00 17.03
CA ILE A 558 -17.56 33.43 17.80
C ILE A 558 -17.61 31.95 17.46
N VAL A 559 -17.69 31.10 18.48
CA VAL A 559 -17.99 29.68 18.30
C VAL A 559 -19.41 29.41 18.77
N GLU A 560 -20.20 28.87 17.85
CA GLU A 560 -21.52 28.28 18.00
C GLU A 560 -21.38 26.75 17.96
N GLU A 561 -22.41 26.01 18.33
CA GLU A 561 -22.27 24.60 18.75
C GLU A 561 -23.14 23.58 18.01
N ASN A 562 -22.55 22.40 17.76
CA ASN A 562 -23.23 21.11 17.61
C ASN A 562 -24.38 21.03 16.56
N HIS A 563 -24.15 21.60 15.37
CA HIS A 563 -25.12 21.63 14.26
C HIS A 563 -24.48 21.53 12.87
N SER A 564 -25.10 20.73 11.98
CA SER A 564 -24.67 20.64 10.58
C SER A 564 -24.82 21.97 9.85
N TYR A 565 -23.94 22.17 8.85
CA TYR A 565 -24.09 23.18 7.80
C TYR A 565 -25.53 23.24 7.26
N SER A 566 -26.17 22.08 7.06
CA SER A 566 -27.52 21.96 6.49
C SER A 566 -28.67 22.38 7.41
N GLN A 567 -28.41 22.55 8.71
CA GLN A 567 -29.36 23.10 9.66
C GLN A 567 -29.21 24.63 9.80
N VAL A 568 -28.01 25.14 9.51
CA VAL A 568 -27.66 26.56 9.60
C VAL A 568 -27.93 27.30 8.28
N GLU A 569 -27.34 26.88 7.16
CA GLU A 569 -27.50 27.55 5.86
C GLU A 569 -28.80 27.14 5.17
N GLY A 570 -29.58 28.11 4.70
CA GLY A 570 -30.91 27.90 4.12
C GLY A 570 -31.99 27.51 5.14
N GLY A 571 -31.61 27.22 6.39
CA GLY A 571 -32.51 26.91 7.49
C GLY A 571 -33.30 28.14 7.96
N SER A 572 -34.61 27.98 8.20
CA SER A 572 -35.46 29.05 8.73
C SER A 572 -35.18 29.43 10.19
N SER A 573 -34.28 28.71 10.86
CA SER A 573 -33.97 28.87 12.29
C SER A 573 -32.95 29.97 12.57
N MET A 574 -32.13 30.38 11.59
CA MET A 574 -31.12 31.45 11.75
C MET A 574 -31.26 32.59 10.73
N PRO A 575 -32.39 33.32 10.71
CA PRO A 575 -32.64 34.37 9.72
C PRO A 575 -31.61 35.53 9.74
N TYR A 576 -31.07 35.92 10.89
CA TYR A 576 -30.06 36.99 10.98
C TYR A 576 -28.70 36.52 10.43
N LEU A 577 -28.20 35.35 10.81
CA LEU A 577 -26.94 34.78 10.33
C LEU A 577 -27.02 34.44 8.84
N ASN A 578 -28.16 33.92 8.34
CA ASN A 578 -28.40 33.77 6.90
C ASN A 578 -28.43 35.14 6.19
N SER A 579 -28.91 36.20 6.86
CA SER A 579 -28.78 37.56 6.33
C SER A 579 -27.31 38.00 6.23
N LEU A 580 -26.44 37.62 7.18
CA LEU A 580 -25.00 37.88 7.10
C LEU A 580 -24.36 37.07 5.97
N ILE A 581 -24.67 35.77 5.83
CA ILE A 581 -24.21 34.92 4.72
C ILE A 581 -24.51 35.59 3.36
N SER A 582 -25.72 36.12 3.17
CA SER A 582 -26.10 36.81 1.91
C SER A 582 -25.36 38.14 1.65
N LYS A 583 -24.82 38.78 2.70
CA LYS A 583 -24.13 40.08 2.64
C LYS A 583 -22.59 39.95 2.67
N CYS A 584 -22.08 38.84 3.17
CA CYS A 584 -20.68 38.68 3.56
C CYS A 584 -20.06 37.46 2.87
N GLY A 585 -19.36 36.59 3.60
CA GLY A 585 -18.71 35.39 3.09
C GLY A 585 -19.17 34.12 3.80
N LEU A 586 -19.18 32.99 3.10
CA LEU A 586 -19.40 31.65 3.66
C LEU A 586 -18.40 30.65 3.07
N ALA A 587 -17.85 29.76 3.88
CA ALA A 587 -17.20 28.54 3.39
C ALA A 587 -18.25 27.44 3.20
N THR A 588 -18.46 26.99 1.97
CA THR A 588 -19.47 25.95 1.66
C THR A 588 -18.94 24.53 1.80
N SER A 589 -17.61 24.36 1.85
CA SER A 589 -16.92 23.08 2.06
C SER A 589 -16.08 23.08 3.34
N TYR A 590 -16.67 23.53 4.45
CA TYR A 590 -16.02 23.50 5.76
C TYR A 590 -16.39 22.22 6.53
N THR A 591 -15.38 21.50 7.03
CA THR A 591 -15.55 20.24 7.76
C THR A 591 -14.83 20.33 9.10
N ALA A 592 -15.58 20.18 10.19
CA ALA A 592 -15.03 20.14 11.54
C ALA A 592 -14.12 18.92 11.76
N ASP A 593 -13.09 19.11 12.59
CA ASP A 593 -11.96 18.18 12.65
C ASP A 593 -12.33 16.83 13.30
N THR A 594 -13.00 16.88 14.44
CA THR A 594 -13.25 15.71 15.28
C THR A 594 -14.55 15.87 16.08
N HIS A 595 -14.83 14.93 16.98
CA HIS A 595 -15.88 15.02 17.98
C HIS A 595 -15.40 14.34 19.28
N PRO A 596 -15.69 14.85 20.49
CA PRO A 596 -16.56 16.00 20.78
C PRO A 596 -15.84 17.37 20.84
N SER A 597 -16.65 18.42 20.94
CA SER A 597 -16.35 19.86 20.90
C SER A 597 -14.96 20.31 21.35
N ILE A 598 -14.56 19.96 22.58
CA ILE A 598 -13.33 20.47 23.23
C ILE A 598 -12.07 20.40 22.33
N ASN A 599 -11.93 19.36 21.50
CA ASN A 599 -10.77 19.28 20.60
C ASN A 599 -10.92 20.12 19.33
N ASN A 600 -12.13 20.48 18.87
CA ASN A 600 -12.35 21.48 17.82
C ASN A 600 -12.01 22.91 18.32
N TYR A 601 -12.29 23.21 19.59
CA TYR A 601 -11.80 24.41 20.28
C TYR A 601 -10.27 24.45 20.34
N PHE A 602 -9.60 23.34 20.66
CA PHE A 602 -8.14 23.24 20.61
C PHE A 602 -7.58 23.30 19.18
N MET A 603 -8.21 22.70 18.18
CA MET A 603 -7.79 22.89 16.77
C MET A 603 -7.91 24.38 16.34
N SER A 604 -8.94 25.09 16.81
CA SER A 604 -9.15 26.52 16.55
C SER A 604 -8.19 27.49 17.27
N THR A 605 -7.38 27.01 18.23
CA THR A 605 -6.55 27.87 19.11
C THR A 605 -5.11 27.39 19.34
N VAL A 606 -4.87 26.09 19.24
CA VAL A 606 -3.59 25.35 19.39
C VAL A 606 -3.16 24.74 18.04
N GLY A 607 -4.12 24.47 17.14
CA GLY A 607 -3.85 23.74 15.89
C GLY A 607 -3.45 22.29 16.14
N LYS A 608 -3.89 21.72 17.27
CA LYS A 608 -3.54 20.39 17.77
C LYS A 608 -4.65 19.89 18.70
N PHE A 609 -4.89 18.58 18.67
CA PHE A 609 -5.73 17.84 19.60
C PHE A 609 -4.94 17.57 20.90
N GLU A 610 -5.48 18.00 22.04
CA GLU A 610 -4.82 17.88 23.34
C GLU A 610 -5.26 16.63 24.12
N GLY A 611 -6.43 16.07 23.80
CA GLY A 611 -6.85 14.76 24.29
C GLY A 611 -8.35 14.61 24.50
N ASN A 612 -8.87 13.40 24.29
CA ASN A 612 -10.20 12.96 24.76
C ASN A 612 -10.11 12.25 26.12
N ASN A 613 -9.22 12.72 27.01
CA ASN A 613 -9.11 12.17 28.37
C ASN A 613 -10.15 12.83 29.30
N SER A 614 -10.41 12.23 30.47
CA SER A 614 -11.39 12.76 31.42
C SER A 614 -10.99 14.10 32.06
N GLU A 615 -9.75 14.54 31.92
CA GLU A 615 -9.24 15.75 32.56
C GLU A 615 -9.69 17.02 31.83
N PHE A 616 -10.11 16.88 30.57
CA PHE A 616 -10.65 17.97 29.77
C PHE A 616 -12.19 18.10 29.86
N TRP A 617 -12.94 16.99 29.85
CA TRP A 617 -14.43 16.98 29.88
C TRP A 617 -15.08 16.64 31.23
N ASN A 618 -14.31 16.19 32.23
CA ASN A 618 -14.82 15.96 33.60
C ASN A 618 -14.01 16.80 34.61
N CYS A 619 -14.56 17.97 34.94
CA CYS A 619 -13.87 18.95 35.79
C CYS A 619 -13.69 18.52 37.27
N THR A 620 -14.12 17.32 37.68
CA THR A 620 -13.76 16.78 39.02
C THR A 620 -12.26 16.53 39.19
N THR A 621 -11.49 16.47 38.11
CA THR A 621 -10.02 16.43 38.12
C THR A 621 -9.41 17.77 37.71
N THR A 622 -8.70 18.44 38.62
CA THR A 622 -8.04 19.74 38.40
C THR A 622 -6.71 19.64 37.64
N THR A 623 -6.60 18.71 36.69
CA THR A 623 -5.32 18.29 36.08
C THR A 623 -5.21 18.54 34.57
N GLY A 624 -6.33 18.77 33.88
CA GLY A 624 -6.32 19.12 32.46
C GLY A 624 -5.62 20.47 32.23
N VAL A 625 -4.45 20.43 31.59
CA VAL A 625 -3.64 21.60 31.23
C VAL A 625 -3.03 21.42 29.84
N VAL A 626 -2.92 22.52 29.11
CA VAL A 626 -2.32 22.60 27.77
C VAL A 626 -1.09 23.48 27.87
N SER A 627 0.08 22.92 27.56
CA SER A 627 1.36 23.66 27.52
C SER A 627 1.94 23.78 26.11
N ASP A 628 1.35 23.08 25.13
CA ASP A 628 1.69 23.16 23.71
C ASP A 628 1.54 24.58 23.14
N ASP A 629 1.97 24.77 21.90
CA ASP A 629 1.92 26.09 21.27
C ASP A 629 0.52 26.55 20.91
N ASN A 630 0.23 27.82 21.19
CA ASN A 630 -1.14 28.34 21.20
C ASN A 630 -1.21 29.82 20.83
N ILE A 631 -2.39 30.24 20.37
CA ILE A 631 -2.63 31.57 19.82
C ILE A 631 -2.32 32.70 20.81
N VAL A 632 -2.48 32.49 22.12
CA VAL A 632 -2.13 33.50 23.13
C VAL A 632 -0.61 33.72 23.18
N ARG A 633 0.19 32.65 23.17
CA ARG A 633 1.65 32.77 23.20
C ARG A 633 2.17 33.51 21.97
N GLU A 634 1.63 33.21 20.79
CA GLU A 634 1.97 33.86 19.52
C GLU A 634 1.52 35.33 19.46
N LEU A 635 0.32 35.66 19.97
CA LEU A 635 -0.14 37.04 20.10
C LEU A 635 0.76 37.85 21.04
N LEU A 636 1.16 37.29 22.18
CA LEU A 636 2.06 37.94 23.14
C LEU A 636 3.47 38.13 22.57
N ALA A 637 4.00 37.15 21.84
CA ALA A 637 5.29 37.25 21.16
C ALA A 637 5.31 38.37 20.10
N ALA A 638 4.18 38.58 19.40
CA ALA A 638 4.01 39.67 18.44
C ALA A 638 3.51 41.00 19.06
N GLY A 639 3.42 41.10 20.39
CA GLY A 639 3.00 42.31 21.11
C GLY A 639 1.53 42.72 20.89
N LYS A 640 0.66 41.77 20.54
CA LYS A 640 -0.77 41.99 20.28
C LYS A 640 -1.59 41.91 21.56
N THR A 641 -2.67 42.69 21.65
CA THR A 641 -3.65 42.57 22.73
C THR A 641 -4.69 41.49 22.43
N TRP A 642 -5.12 40.75 23.46
CA TRP A 642 -6.12 39.69 23.35
C TRP A 642 -7.08 39.70 24.53
N LYS A 643 -8.33 39.27 24.34
CA LYS A 643 -9.27 38.87 25.41
C LYS A 643 -10.14 37.69 24.96
N SER A 644 -10.67 36.96 25.94
CA SER A 644 -11.79 36.04 25.76
C SER A 644 -13.00 36.57 26.52
N TYR A 645 -14.08 36.86 25.79
CA TYR A 645 -15.35 37.35 26.31
C TYR A 645 -16.31 36.17 26.43
N VAL A 646 -16.45 35.63 27.64
CA VAL A 646 -17.22 34.42 27.91
C VAL A 646 -18.50 34.77 28.66
N GLU A 647 -19.66 34.46 28.10
CA GLU A 647 -20.94 34.81 28.71
C GLU A 647 -21.22 33.95 29.95
N GLY A 648 -21.51 34.61 31.08
CA GLY A 648 -21.87 33.92 32.33
C GLY A 648 -20.70 33.28 33.08
N ILE A 649 -19.44 33.56 32.69
CA ILE A 649 -18.26 33.16 33.47
C ILE A 649 -18.34 33.77 34.90
N PRO A 650 -18.13 32.98 35.98
CA PRO A 650 -18.42 33.43 37.35
C PRO A 650 -17.64 34.66 37.84
N SER A 651 -16.45 34.87 37.30
CA SER A 651 -15.59 36.01 37.57
C SER A 651 -14.51 36.13 36.50
N THR A 652 -13.93 37.32 36.33
CA THR A 652 -12.71 37.51 35.53
C THR A 652 -11.61 36.53 35.94
N GLY A 653 -11.00 35.83 34.97
CA GLY A 653 -9.95 34.84 35.20
C GLY A 653 -10.38 33.54 35.90
N TYR A 654 -11.67 33.18 35.85
CA TYR A 654 -12.15 31.91 36.38
C TYR A 654 -11.67 30.71 35.53
N THR A 655 -10.96 29.78 36.15
CA THR A 655 -10.47 28.52 35.53
C THR A 655 -11.08 27.26 36.16
N GLY A 656 -12.08 27.46 37.03
CA GLY A 656 -12.84 26.40 37.68
C GLY A 656 -13.91 25.79 36.76
N CYS A 657 -14.80 25.02 37.37
CA CYS A 657 -15.73 24.15 36.68
C CYS A 657 -17.03 24.80 36.21
N ASP A 658 -17.71 24.05 35.36
CA ASP A 658 -19.05 24.27 34.84
C ASP A 658 -20.01 24.71 35.96
N THR A 659 -20.76 25.77 35.70
CA THR A 659 -21.70 26.34 36.68
C THR A 659 -22.75 27.21 36.00
N GLY A 660 -24.02 26.97 36.32
CA GLY A 660 -25.14 27.58 35.62
C GLY A 660 -25.13 27.20 34.15
N ALA A 661 -24.83 28.18 33.29
CA ALA A 661 -24.73 28.01 31.84
C ALA A 661 -23.30 28.14 31.29
N TYR A 662 -22.32 28.48 32.12
CA TYR A 662 -20.91 28.38 31.77
C TYR A 662 -20.48 26.91 31.85
N MET A 663 -19.87 26.38 30.80
CA MET A 663 -19.11 25.13 30.83
C MET A 663 -17.63 25.44 30.58
N LYS A 664 -16.71 24.67 31.17
CA LYS A 664 -15.27 24.91 31.03
C LYS A 664 -14.73 24.40 29.69
N ASP A 665 -15.28 23.31 29.17
CA ASP A 665 -14.85 22.63 27.94
C ASP A 665 -15.08 23.44 26.65
N HIS A 666 -15.98 24.43 26.67
CA HIS A 666 -16.11 25.43 25.61
C HIS A 666 -15.06 26.57 25.72
N ASN A 667 -14.20 26.58 26.74
CA ASN A 667 -13.29 27.68 27.09
C ASN A 667 -11.81 27.22 27.10
N PRO A 668 -11.15 27.06 25.94
CA PRO A 668 -9.80 26.49 25.83
C PRO A 668 -8.74 27.26 26.64
N PHE A 669 -8.90 28.58 26.76
CA PHE A 669 -8.03 29.47 27.55
C PHE A 669 -8.00 29.12 29.05
N ALA A 670 -9.02 28.42 29.57
CA ALA A 670 -9.07 27.95 30.95
C ALA A 670 -8.15 26.74 31.23
N TYR A 671 -7.52 26.17 30.19
CA TYR A 671 -6.56 25.06 30.26
C TYR A 671 -5.13 25.47 29.87
N PHE A 672 -4.93 26.56 29.13
CA PHE A 672 -3.61 27.01 28.67
C PHE A 672 -2.74 27.46 29.86
N THR A 673 -1.55 26.89 30.06
CA THR A 673 -0.69 27.24 31.22
C THR A 673 -0.21 28.69 31.19
N ASP A 674 0.11 29.25 30.00
CA ASP A 674 0.45 30.67 29.84
C ASP A 674 -0.68 31.63 30.22
N VAL A 675 -1.93 31.12 30.31
CA VAL A 675 -3.11 31.87 30.76
C VAL A 675 -3.44 31.53 32.21
N ALA A 676 -3.74 30.27 32.48
CA ALA A 676 -4.25 29.75 33.75
C ALA A 676 -3.28 29.98 34.92
N ASP A 677 -1.98 29.84 34.73
CA ASP A 677 -1.00 30.09 35.80
C ASP A 677 -0.63 31.58 35.91
N VAL A 678 -0.70 32.32 34.80
CA VAL A 678 -0.26 33.73 34.73
C VAL A 678 -1.44 34.68 35.01
N ALA A 679 -1.50 35.21 36.24
CA ALA A 679 -2.61 36.07 36.69
C ALA A 679 -2.93 37.26 35.76
N ALA A 680 -1.93 37.85 35.11
CA ALA A 680 -2.12 38.95 34.14
C ALA A 680 -2.77 38.51 32.82
N GLN A 681 -2.62 37.24 32.41
CA GLN A 681 -3.25 36.68 31.21
C GLN A 681 -4.62 36.11 31.53
N ARG A 682 -4.80 35.47 32.70
CA ARG A 682 -6.13 35.14 33.25
C ARG A 682 -7.07 36.35 33.29
N ALA A 683 -6.55 37.54 33.61
CA ALA A 683 -7.34 38.77 33.64
C ALA A 683 -7.99 39.15 32.29
N ASN A 684 -7.53 38.57 31.17
CA ASN A 684 -8.11 38.76 29.84
C ASN A 684 -9.31 37.83 29.56
N MET A 685 -9.60 36.86 30.43
CA MET A 685 -10.84 36.07 30.41
C MET A 685 -11.91 36.83 31.20
N VAL A 686 -12.89 37.44 30.53
CA VAL A 686 -13.86 38.37 31.12
C VAL A 686 -15.31 37.96 30.78
N ASP A 687 -16.28 38.37 31.60
CA ASP A 687 -17.69 38.15 31.27
C ASP A 687 -18.09 38.97 30.03
N PHE A 688 -18.69 38.30 29.05
CA PHE A 688 -19.20 38.94 27.83
C PHE A 688 -20.15 40.09 28.15
N THR A 689 -21.18 39.79 28.95
CA THR A 689 -22.35 40.65 29.23
C THR A 689 -21.95 42.04 29.74
N ASN A 690 -20.99 42.09 30.67
CA ASN A 690 -20.58 43.31 31.35
C ASN A 690 -19.37 44.00 30.70
N ASN A 691 -18.62 43.34 29.81
CA ASN A 691 -17.36 43.88 29.27
C ASN A 691 -17.41 44.18 27.77
N PHE A 692 -18.00 43.32 26.94
CA PHE A 692 -17.85 43.42 25.47
C PHE A 692 -18.42 44.73 24.90
N ALA A 693 -19.66 45.07 25.24
CA ALA A 693 -20.30 46.32 24.82
C ALA A 693 -19.61 47.57 25.39
N ASN A 694 -18.99 47.47 26.58
CA ASN A 694 -18.25 48.56 27.20
C ASN A 694 -16.90 48.80 26.51
N ASP A 695 -16.15 47.75 26.18
CA ASP A 695 -14.91 47.86 25.39
C ASP A 695 -15.19 48.39 23.98
N LEU A 696 -16.28 47.93 23.34
CA LEU A 696 -16.72 48.43 22.04
C LEU A 696 -17.04 49.94 22.10
N ALA A 697 -17.80 50.38 23.09
CA ALA A 697 -18.18 51.78 23.27
C ALA A 697 -16.99 52.70 23.63
N GLN A 698 -15.95 52.16 24.27
CA GLN A 698 -14.72 52.90 24.63
C GLN A 698 -13.63 52.81 23.54
N GLY A 699 -13.77 51.93 22.54
CA GLY A 699 -12.74 51.66 21.54
C GLY A 699 -11.53 50.88 22.11
N THR A 700 -11.74 50.13 23.19
CA THR A 700 -10.70 49.36 23.92
C THR A 700 -10.74 47.86 23.66
N LEU A 701 -11.49 47.42 22.65
CA LEU A 701 -11.48 46.04 22.15
C LEU A 701 -10.04 45.60 21.82
N PRO A 702 -9.63 44.37 22.16
CA PRO A 702 -8.31 43.85 21.84
C PRO A 702 -8.18 43.58 20.34
N GLN A 703 -6.95 43.36 19.88
CA GLN A 703 -6.68 42.97 18.49
C GLN A 703 -7.16 41.55 18.19
N TYR A 704 -7.17 40.66 19.19
CA TYR A 704 -7.80 39.34 19.11
C TYR A 704 -8.90 39.20 20.16
N SER A 705 -10.14 39.00 19.72
CA SER A 705 -11.29 38.75 20.59
C SER A 705 -11.83 37.36 20.34
N TRP A 706 -11.68 36.46 21.32
CA TRP A 706 -12.52 35.27 21.40
C TRP A 706 -13.85 35.65 22.05
N ILE A 707 -14.95 35.15 21.50
CA ILE A 707 -16.31 35.35 22.03
C ILE A 707 -16.95 33.98 22.17
N MET A 708 -17.43 33.69 23.37
CA MET A 708 -18.10 32.44 23.72
C MET A 708 -19.46 32.78 24.34
N PRO A 709 -20.58 32.52 23.63
CA PRO A 709 -21.90 32.52 24.24
C PRO A 709 -22.00 31.42 25.30
N ASN A 710 -23.01 31.48 26.18
CA ASN A 710 -23.28 30.37 27.10
C ASN A 710 -24.08 29.25 26.40
N VAL A 711 -24.18 28.06 27.02
CA VAL A 711 -24.80 26.87 26.41
C VAL A 711 -26.28 26.98 25.98
N ASN A 712 -26.97 28.07 26.30
CA ASN A 712 -28.33 28.36 25.85
C ASN A 712 -28.38 29.30 24.63
N ASN A 713 -27.25 29.92 24.31
CA ASN A 713 -27.05 30.99 23.34
C ASN A 713 -26.03 30.63 22.24
N ASP A 714 -25.22 29.59 22.42
CA ASP A 714 -24.35 28.96 21.39
C ASP A 714 -25.09 27.87 20.56
N ALA A 715 -26.35 27.61 20.89
CA ALA A 715 -27.19 26.51 20.41
C ALA A 715 -26.86 25.07 20.90
N HIS A 716 -25.86 24.81 21.75
CA HIS A 716 -25.58 23.45 22.27
C HIS A 716 -26.79 22.87 23.04
N LYS A 717 -27.32 23.64 24.02
CA LYS A 717 -28.47 23.26 24.87
C LYS A 717 -29.65 24.22 24.68
N GLY A 718 -29.44 25.31 23.94
CA GLY A 718 -30.47 26.22 23.46
C GLY A 718 -31.11 25.75 22.15
N THR A 719 -31.41 26.70 21.27
CA THR A 719 -31.84 26.44 19.89
C THR A 719 -31.16 27.42 18.94
N LEU A 720 -31.00 27.04 17.68
CA LEU A 720 -30.47 27.91 16.62
C LEU A 720 -31.17 29.28 16.55
N ALA A 721 -32.46 29.36 16.87
CA ALA A 721 -33.21 30.63 16.89
C ALA A 721 -32.92 31.51 18.12
N GLN A 722 -32.45 30.92 19.23
CA GLN A 722 -31.93 31.69 20.37
C GLN A 722 -30.53 32.23 20.08
N ALA A 723 -29.66 31.39 19.48
CA ALA A 723 -28.34 31.81 19.01
C ALA A 723 -28.42 32.94 17.96
N ASP A 724 -29.26 32.80 16.94
CA ASP A 724 -29.45 33.83 15.92
C ASP A 724 -29.94 35.18 16.48
N SER A 725 -30.85 35.12 17.46
CA SER A 725 -31.33 36.29 18.21
C SER A 725 -30.24 36.90 19.11
N TRP A 726 -29.38 36.07 19.70
CA TRP A 726 -28.24 36.51 20.50
C TRP A 726 -27.17 37.19 19.63
N LEU A 727 -26.81 36.58 18.49
CA LEU A 727 -25.94 37.15 17.46
C LEU A 727 -26.48 38.50 16.96
N GLN A 728 -27.78 38.57 16.66
CA GLN A 728 -28.41 39.83 16.25
C GLN A 728 -28.34 40.90 17.34
N THR A 729 -28.64 40.54 18.59
CA THR A 729 -28.71 41.50 19.70
C THR A 729 -27.34 42.03 20.11
N ASN A 730 -26.33 41.15 20.13
CA ASN A 730 -25.04 41.46 20.76
C ASN A 730 -23.90 41.74 19.77
N ILE A 731 -23.99 41.24 18.54
CA ILE A 731 -22.87 41.25 17.57
C ILE A 731 -23.15 42.16 16.35
N ASP A 732 -24.40 42.39 15.97
CA ASP A 732 -24.75 43.43 14.98
C ASP A 732 -24.19 44.83 15.37
N PRO A 733 -24.18 45.25 16.65
CA PRO A 733 -23.53 46.50 17.08
C PRO A 733 -22.02 46.54 16.85
N LEU A 734 -21.31 45.40 16.92
CA LEU A 734 -19.90 45.30 16.53
C LEU A 734 -19.78 45.54 15.02
N ILE A 735 -20.54 44.78 14.22
CA ILE A 735 -20.44 44.80 12.75
C ILE A 735 -20.75 46.19 12.19
N GLN A 736 -21.70 46.91 12.77
CA GLN A 736 -22.06 48.28 12.40
C GLN A 736 -21.10 49.35 12.91
N SER A 737 -20.15 49.01 13.80
CA SER A 737 -19.23 49.98 14.40
C SER A 737 -18.18 50.52 13.42
N ALA A 738 -17.80 51.78 13.60
CA ALA A 738 -16.73 52.41 12.82
C ALA A 738 -15.35 51.77 13.05
N LEU A 739 -15.15 51.04 14.16
CA LEU A 739 -13.96 50.23 14.43
C LEU A 739 -13.93 49.01 13.51
N PHE A 740 -15.02 48.26 13.45
CA PHE A 740 -15.10 47.06 12.62
C PHE A 740 -15.12 47.38 11.11
N GLN A 741 -15.85 48.42 10.71
CA GLN A 741 -15.93 48.87 9.31
C GLN A 741 -14.62 49.47 8.77
N LYS A 742 -13.63 49.75 9.63
CA LYS A 742 -12.32 50.25 9.23
C LYS A 742 -11.38 49.12 8.79
N ASP A 743 -11.19 48.10 9.63
CA ASP A 743 -10.25 47.00 9.39
C ASP A 743 -10.57 45.73 10.23
N GLY A 744 -11.85 45.43 10.44
CA GLY A 744 -12.32 44.26 11.18
C GLY A 744 -12.38 42.96 10.37
N LEU A 745 -12.22 41.84 11.06
CA LEU A 745 -12.62 40.50 10.62
C LEU A 745 -13.42 39.84 11.75
N LEU A 746 -14.61 39.34 11.45
CA LEU A 746 -15.40 38.47 12.32
C LEU A 746 -15.58 37.12 11.64
N ILE A 747 -15.41 36.05 12.41
CA ILE A 747 -15.69 34.68 12.03
C ILE A 747 -16.81 34.17 12.96
N VAL A 748 -17.91 33.68 12.40
CA VAL A 748 -18.91 32.89 13.14
C VAL A 748 -18.74 31.45 12.68
N LEU A 749 -18.34 30.57 13.60
CA LEU A 749 -17.93 29.20 13.32
C LEU A 749 -18.77 28.25 14.17
N PHE A 750 -19.33 27.20 13.56
CA PHE A 750 -19.86 26.05 14.30
C PHE A 750 -18.72 25.06 14.59
N ASP A 751 -18.66 24.53 15.80
CA ASP A 751 -17.58 23.65 16.27
C ASP A 751 -17.65 22.24 15.64
N GLU A 752 -18.83 21.61 15.62
CA GLU A 752 -19.07 20.27 15.09
C GLU A 752 -20.51 20.06 14.61
N ASP A 753 -20.71 18.98 13.86
CA ASP A 753 -21.99 18.51 13.33
C ASP A 753 -22.69 17.63 14.37
N GLN A 754 -24.03 17.57 14.31
CA GLN A 754 -24.92 16.95 15.29
C GLN A 754 -24.87 15.40 15.33
N TYR A 755 -23.82 14.78 14.76
CA TYR A 755 -23.67 13.33 14.63
C TYR A 755 -22.97 12.71 15.85
N SER A 756 -23.66 12.70 16.99
CA SER A 756 -23.24 12.15 18.30
C SER A 756 -22.70 10.70 18.30
N ASP A 757 -22.90 9.97 17.21
CA ASP A 757 -22.67 8.54 17.07
C ASP A 757 -21.40 8.20 16.27
N GLN A 758 -20.66 9.20 15.75
CA GLN A 758 -19.38 8.98 15.07
C GLN A 758 -18.21 8.84 16.07
N PRO A 759 -17.29 7.88 15.87
CA PRO A 759 -16.07 7.81 16.67
C PRO A 759 -15.11 8.96 16.31
N GLY A 760 -14.75 9.76 17.30
CA GLY A 760 -13.85 10.90 17.13
C GLY A 760 -12.47 10.56 16.57
N CYS A 761 -11.92 11.48 15.78
CA CYS A 761 -10.67 11.36 15.04
C CYS A 761 -9.47 11.76 15.91
N THR A 762 -8.34 11.08 15.72
CA THR A 762 -7.05 11.45 16.33
C THR A 762 -6.27 12.39 15.40
N MET A 763 -5.20 13.03 15.91
CA MET A 763 -4.26 13.77 15.04
C MET A 763 -3.70 12.91 13.89
N THR A 764 -3.58 11.60 14.08
CA THR A 764 -3.09 10.70 13.02
C THR A 764 -4.06 10.64 11.85
N ASP A 765 -5.36 10.69 12.15
CA ASP A 765 -6.44 10.64 11.18
C ASP A 765 -6.55 11.99 10.46
N ILE A 766 -6.59 13.09 11.21
CA ILE A 766 -6.61 14.47 10.70
C ILE A 766 -5.39 14.73 9.80
N GLN A 767 -4.17 14.38 10.25
CA GLN A 767 -2.94 14.51 9.44
C GLN A 767 -2.89 13.55 8.23
N SER A 768 -3.75 12.52 8.19
CA SER A 768 -3.94 11.64 7.03
C SER A 768 -5.04 12.10 6.08
N GLY A 769 -5.73 13.22 6.38
CA GLY A 769 -6.88 13.73 5.61
C GLY A 769 -8.21 13.05 5.95
N ASN A 770 -8.36 12.53 7.17
CA ASN A 770 -9.60 11.96 7.69
C ASN A 770 -10.12 12.82 8.85
N TRP A 771 -11.10 13.68 8.56
CA TRP A 771 -11.84 14.47 9.55
C TRP A 771 -13.21 13.84 9.81
N CYS A 772 -13.75 14.01 11.01
CA CYS A 772 -15.04 13.40 11.38
C CYS A 772 -15.92 14.23 12.31
N GLY A 773 -15.63 15.52 12.52
CA GLY A 773 -16.58 16.46 13.14
C GLY A 773 -17.76 16.82 12.24
N GLY A 774 -17.81 16.34 10.98
CA GLY A 774 -18.90 16.58 10.03
C GLY A 774 -18.84 17.94 9.35
N GLN A 775 -19.87 18.29 8.56
CA GLN A 775 -19.86 19.52 7.76
C GLN A 775 -20.55 20.65 8.55
N VAL A 776 -19.84 21.75 8.79
CA VAL A 776 -20.30 22.84 9.67
C VAL A 776 -20.31 24.19 8.95
N ALA A 777 -20.99 25.19 9.51
CA ALA A 777 -21.05 26.53 8.95
C ALA A 777 -19.89 27.41 9.46
N ALA A 778 -19.16 28.05 8.54
CA ALA A 778 -18.16 29.07 8.85
C ALA A 778 -18.41 30.34 8.02
N VAL A 779 -18.96 31.36 8.69
CA VAL A 779 -19.37 32.65 8.10
C VAL A 779 -18.27 33.68 8.34
N ILE A 780 -17.79 34.29 7.25
CA ILE A 780 -16.70 35.27 7.26
C ILE A 780 -17.28 36.66 7.01
N VAL A 781 -17.10 37.58 7.96
CA VAL A 781 -17.65 38.94 7.92
C VAL A 781 -16.49 39.95 7.97
N SER A 782 -16.38 40.83 6.98
CA SER A 782 -15.37 41.89 6.94
C SER A 782 -15.72 42.95 5.87
N PRO A 783 -15.36 44.23 6.04
CA PRO A 783 -15.41 45.22 4.96
C PRO A 783 -14.45 44.94 3.79
N PHE A 784 -13.47 44.05 3.96
CA PHE A 784 -12.46 43.74 2.92
C PHE A 784 -12.81 42.52 2.03
N LEU A 785 -14.03 41.98 2.15
CA LEU A 785 -14.45 40.82 1.35
C LEU A 785 -14.45 41.12 -0.16
N VAL A 786 -14.03 40.14 -0.95
CA VAL A 786 -13.97 40.18 -2.42
C VAL A 786 -15.28 40.64 -3.07
N ARG A 787 -16.43 40.20 -2.52
CA ARG A 787 -17.77 40.66 -2.87
C ARG A 787 -18.76 40.32 -1.75
N SER A 788 -19.88 41.03 -1.70
CA SER A 788 -21.06 40.63 -0.93
C SER A 788 -21.56 39.26 -1.37
N GLY A 789 -21.90 38.38 -0.43
CA GLY A 789 -22.39 37.03 -0.72
C GLY A 789 -21.35 36.14 -1.39
N PHE A 790 -20.07 36.27 -1.00
CA PHE A 790 -19.03 35.37 -1.49
C PHE A 790 -19.18 33.97 -0.88
N GLN A 791 -19.02 32.94 -1.70
CA GLN A 791 -19.00 31.54 -1.28
C GLN A 791 -17.69 30.91 -1.73
N SER A 792 -16.89 30.44 -0.77
CA SER A 792 -15.70 29.65 -1.02
C SER A 792 -16.04 28.18 -1.13
N TRP A 793 -15.49 27.52 -2.15
CA TRP A 793 -15.65 26.10 -2.43
C TRP A 793 -14.40 25.28 -2.06
N ASN A 794 -13.42 25.92 -1.39
CA ASN A 794 -12.22 25.26 -0.90
C ASN A 794 -12.52 24.45 0.36
N SER A 795 -11.81 23.33 0.54
CA SER A 795 -11.89 22.53 1.79
C SER A 795 -11.22 23.30 2.93
N TYR A 796 -11.93 23.49 4.03
CA TYR A 796 -11.43 24.18 5.22
C TYR A 796 -11.86 23.48 6.52
N HIS A 797 -11.01 23.66 7.54
CA HIS A 797 -10.99 22.99 8.84
C HIS A 797 -10.57 24.03 9.91
N HIS A 798 -10.52 23.66 11.19
CA HIS A 798 -10.32 24.64 12.26
C HIS A 798 -8.92 25.27 12.25
N GLU A 799 -7.89 24.54 11.81
CA GLU A 799 -6.55 25.09 11.62
C GLU A 799 -6.49 26.15 10.50
N ASN A 800 -7.38 26.11 9.51
CA ASN A 800 -7.47 27.14 8.47
C ASN A 800 -8.03 28.45 9.02
N VAL A 801 -8.97 28.38 9.96
CA VAL A 801 -9.50 29.54 10.69
C VAL A 801 -8.45 30.10 11.64
N LEU A 802 -7.75 29.26 12.42
CA LEU A 802 -6.61 29.68 13.22
C LEU A 802 -5.54 30.38 12.36
N ARG A 803 -5.23 29.81 11.18
CA ARG A 803 -4.30 30.42 10.22
C ARG A 803 -4.81 31.75 9.66
N LEU A 804 -6.09 31.86 9.29
CA LEU A 804 -6.70 33.11 8.82
C LEU A 804 -6.58 34.21 9.89
N MET A 805 -6.94 33.92 11.14
CA MET A 805 -6.87 34.87 12.25
C MET A 805 -5.43 35.33 12.53
N ALA A 806 -4.51 34.39 12.68
CA ALA A 806 -3.11 34.65 12.97
C ALA A 806 -2.43 35.45 11.84
N GLN A 807 -2.58 35.00 10.59
CA GLN A 807 -1.96 35.69 9.45
C GLN A 807 -2.62 37.06 9.20
N GLY A 808 -3.93 37.18 9.44
CA GLY A 808 -4.68 38.42 9.33
C GLY A 808 -4.25 39.48 10.34
N LEU A 809 -3.81 39.10 11.54
CA LEU A 809 -3.19 40.02 12.51
C LEU A 809 -1.72 40.35 12.17
N GLY A 810 -1.13 39.65 11.21
CA GLY A 810 0.29 39.77 10.85
C GLY A 810 1.23 39.03 11.80
N LEU A 811 0.79 37.89 12.37
CA LEU A 811 1.69 36.94 13.03
C LEU A 811 2.56 36.24 11.97
N ALA A 812 3.83 35.97 12.32
CA ALA A 812 4.80 35.31 11.43
C ALA A 812 4.94 33.80 11.71
N THR A 813 4.48 33.38 12.88
CA THR A 813 4.48 32.01 13.42
C THR A 813 3.03 31.63 13.78
N PHE A 814 2.78 30.32 13.83
CA PHE A 814 1.43 29.76 13.71
C PHE A 814 1.34 28.45 14.52
N PRO A 815 0.43 28.31 15.49
CA PRO A 815 0.38 27.13 16.35
C PRO A 815 0.02 25.83 15.60
N GLY A 816 0.64 24.72 15.99
CA GLY A 816 0.31 23.38 15.51
C GLY A 816 0.29 23.26 13.98
N ILE A 817 -0.70 22.54 13.44
CA ILE A 817 -0.82 22.31 11.99
C ILE A 817 -1.32 23.54 11.20
N SER A 818 -1.74 24.62 11.88
CA SER A 818 -2.09 25.90 11.22
C SER A 818 -0.88 26.55 10.54
N SER A 819 0.34 26.16 10.94
CA SER A 819 1.60 26.49 10.25
C SER A 819 1.66 25.98 8.81
N THR A 820 1.04 24.83 8.52
CA THR A 820 0.99 24.18 7.20
C THR A 820 -0.37 24.30 6.49
N ALA A 821 -1.40 24.76 7.20
CA ALA A 821 -2.76 24.91 6.68
C ALA A 821 -2.84 25.88 5.48
N ALA A 822 -3.75 25.60 4.55
CA ALA A 822 -4.13 26.56 3.52
C ALA A 822 -4.75 27.83 4.16
N ASN A 823 -4.45 29.00 3.61
CA ASN A 823 -5.09 30.23 4.05
C ASN A 823 -6.43 30.47 3.33
N MET A 824 -7.32 31.22 3.98
CA MET A 824 -8.65 31.58 3.47
C MET A 824 -8.61 32.95 2.76
N SER A 825 -7.62 33.17 1.87
CA SER A 825 -7.39 34.48 1.22
C SER A 825 -8.25 34.74 -0.03
N ASP A 826 -8.94 33.73 -0.53
CA ASP A 826 -9.91 33.83 -1.63
C ASP A 826 -11.14 34.67 -1.25
N PHE A 827 -11.54 34.66 0.02
CA PHE A 827 -12.51 35.59 0.60
C PHE A 827 -12.16 37.08 0.43
N PHE A 828 -10.91 37.42 0.11
CA PHE A 828 -10.38 38.78 0.10
C PHE A 828 -9.67 39.15 -1.22
N THR A 829 -9.68 38.27 -2.22
CA THR A 829 -8.94 38.48 -3.48
C THR A 829 -9.86 38.30 -4.70
N ALA A 830 -9.84 39.27 -5.62
CA ALA A 830 -10.89 39.43 -6.63
C ALA A 830 -10.51 38.97 -8.04
N ASP A 831 -11.39 38.16 -8.63
CA ASP A 831 -11.54 38.02 -10.09
C ASP A 831 -12.68 38.95 -10.56
N PRO A 832 -12.43 39.98 -11.40
CA PRO A 832 -13.38 41.05 -11.63
C PRO A 832 -14.29 40.82 -12.86
N THR A 833 -15.56 40.45 -12.64
CA THR A 833 -16.78 41.19 -13.09
C THR A 833 -18.10 40.36 -13.13
N MET A 834 -19.21 41.05 -12.83
CA MET A 834 -20.62 40.72 -13.18
C MET A 834 -21.34 39.59 -12.39
N GLY A 835 -22.69 39.66 -12.39
CA GLY A 835 -23.59 38.90 -11.50
C GLY A 835 -24.19 37.60 -12.07
N THR A 836 -25.03 36.90 -11.29
CA THR A 836 -25.27 35.45 -11.44
C THR A 836 -26.74 35.02 -11.61
N VAL A 837 -26.92 33.81 -12.17
CA VAL A 837 -28.15 33.00 -12.22
C VAL A 837 -28.08 31.84 -11.23
N SER A 838 -29.22 31.41 -10.68
CA SER A 838 -29.31 30.37 -9.65
C SER A 838 -29.95 29.07 -10.17
N LEU A 839 -29.34 27.93 -9.83
CA LEU A 839 -29.90 26.58 -9.95
C LEU A 839 -30.08 26.01 -8.55
N TRP A 840 -31.27 25.48 -8.24
CA TRP A 840 -31.57 24.89 -6.94
C TRP A 840 -32.34 23.56 -7.02
N PRO A 841 -31.91 22.49 -6.34
CA PRO A 841 -30.65 22.38 -5.59
C PRO A 841 -29.43 22.36 -6.54
N THR A 842 -28.26 22.72 -6.01
CA THR A 842 -26.97 22.66 -6.73
C THR A 842 -26.40 21.24 -6.88
N TRP A 843 -26.94 20.29 -6.11
CA TRP A 843 -26.65 18.86 -6.20
C TRP A 843 -27.92 18.02 -6.17
N LEU A 844 -27.92 16.91 -6.90
CA LEU A 844 -28.93 15.86 -6.82
C LEU A 844 -28.28 14.52 -6.48
N SER A 845 -28.79 13.86 -5.45
CA SER A 845 -28.30 12.57 -4.97
C SER A 845 -29.42 11.53 -5.05
N PHE A 846 -29.24 10.55 -5.92
CA PHE A 846 -30.23 9.50 -6.19
C PHE A 846 -29.95 8.26 -5.33
N ALA A 847 -30.99 7.77 -4.63
CA ALA A 847 -30.91 6.55 -3.83
C ALA A 847 -30.41 5.34 -4.63
N THR A 848 -29.58 4.50 -4.02
CA THR A 848 -28.88 3.37 -4.65
C THR A 848 -29.80 2.50 -5.51
N GLN A 849 -29.44 2.32 -6.79
CA GLN A 849 -30.20 1.50 -7.75
C GLN A 849 -29.42 0.24 -8.12
N GLN A 850 -30.14 -0.85 -8.44
CA GLN A 850 -29.47 -2.01 -9.04
C GLN A 850 -29.25 -1.81 -10.54
N VAL A 851 -28.09 -2.29 -10.99
CA VAL A 851 -27.77 -2.41 -12.41
C VAL A 851 -28.79 -3.34 -13.09
N GLY A 852 -29.15 -3.03 -14.33
CA GLY A 852 -30.15 -3.79 -15.07
C GLY A 852 -29.94 -3.68 -16.57
N THR A 853 -30.25 -4.77 -17.28
CA THR A 853 -29.99 -4.93 -18.72
C THR A 853 -30.83 -3.98 -19.58
N PRO A 854 -30.33 -3.59 -20.76
CA PRO A 854 -31.08 -2.74 -21.68
C PRO A 854 -32.22 -3.51 -22.34
N SER A 855 -33.46 -3.10 -22.11
CA SER A 855 -34.52 -3.31 -23.10
C SER A 855 -34.24 -2.42 -24.32
N ALA A 856 -34.49 -2.92 -25.53
CA ALA A 856 -34.23 -2.17 -26.75
C ALA A 856 -35.15 -0.94 -26.83
N ALA A 857 -34.57 0.24 -27.07
CA ALA A 857 -35.32 1.49 -27.18
C ALA A 857 -36.29 1.42 -28.35
N GLN A 858 -37.61 1.43 -28.07
CA GLN A 858 -38.63 1.43 -29.11
C GLN A 858 -38.85 2.86 -29.62
N THR A 859 -38.38 3.14 -30.83
CA THR A 859 -38.61 4.44 -31.49
C THR A 859 -40.10 4.66 -31.73
N ILE A 860 -40.71 5.55 -30.96
CA ILE A 860 -42.08 6.02 -31.17
C ILE A 860 -42.05 7.07 -32.28
N THR A 861 -42.66 6.78 -33.43
CA THR A 861 -42.85 7.77 -34.49
C THR A 861 -44.30 8.27 -34.47
N LEU A 862 -44.48 9.57 -34.25
CA LEU A 862 -45.75 10.25 -34.55
C LEU A 862 -45.81 10.59 -36.04
N ILE A 863 -46.91 10.21 -36.69
CA ILE A 863 -47.14 10.52 -38.11
C ILE A 863 -48.48 11.27 -38.21
N ARG A 864 -48.45 12.52 -38.71
CA ARG A 864 -49.65 13.21 -39.21
C ARG A 864 -49.92 12.72 -40.63
N ALA A 865 -51.11 12.18 -40.86
CA ALA A 865 -51.60 11.84 -42.19
C ALA A 865 -53.13 11.99 -42.21
N ASN A 866 -53.65 12.72 -43.20
CA ASN A 866 -55.08 12.97 -43.42
C ASN A 866 -55.84 13.34 -42.13
N GLN A 867 -55.38 14.41 -41.49
CA GLN A 867 -55.87 14.99 -40.22
C GLN A 867 -55.85 14.09 -38.97
N HIS A 868 -55.57 12.79 -39.07
CA HIS A 868 -55.36 11.93 -37.90
C HIS A 868 -53.90 11.87 -37.44
N LEU A 869 -53.71 11.73 -36.12
CA LEU A 869 -52.42 11.55 -35.47
C LEU A 869 -52.20 10.07 -35.16
N TRP A 870 -51.14 9.48 -35.72
CA TRP A 870 -50.85 8.06 -35.59
C TRP A 870 -49.61 7.81 -34.74
N LEU A 871 -49.74 6.93 -33.75
CA LEU A 871 -48.62 6.36 -32.99
C LEU A 871 -48.19 5.04 -33.63
N LYS A 872 -46.91 4.93 -34.00
CA LYS A 872 -46.29 3.69 -34.49
C LYS A 872 -45.28 3.17 -33.47
N LEU A 873 -45.45 1.91 -33.06
CA LEU A 873 -44.62 1.16 -32.12
C LEU A 873 -44.35 -0.23 -32.69
N GLY A 874 -43.09 -0.66 -32.77
CA GLY A 874 -42.72 -2.02 -33.18
C GLY A 874 -43.26 -2.49 -34.56
N GLY A 875 -43.61 -1.56 -35.45
CA GLY A 875 -44.23 -1.85 -36.74
C GLY A 875 -45.77 -1.81 -36.75
N GLN A 876 -46.42 -1.95 -35.61
CA GLN A 876 -47.87 -1.84 -35.46
C GLN A 876 -48.34 -0.37 -35.37
N ARG A 877 -49.58 -0.10 -35.77
CA ARG A 877 -50.26 1.21 -35.63
C ARG A 877 -51.47 1.07 -34.72
N LYS A 878 -51.71 2.06 -33.85
CA LYS A 878 -53.00 2.25 -33.17
C LYS A 878 -53.45 3.71 -33.32
N LEU A 879 -54.76 3.90 -33.45
CA LEU A 879 -55.41 5.21 -33.52
C LEU A 879 -55.67 5.73 -32.10
N HIS A 880 -55.58 7.05 -31.89
CA HIS A 880 -56.00 7.67 -30.64
C HIS A 880 -56.75 8.99 -30.89
N TYR A 881 -58.06 8.96 -30.60
CA TYR A 881 -59.05 10.03 -30.69
C TYR A 881 -59.34 10.68 -32.06
N GLN A 882 -60.56 11.21 -32.11
CA GLN A 882 -61.20 11.98 -33.18
C GLN A 882 -61.79 13.21 -32.48
N CYS A 883 -61.61 14.40 -33.07
CA CYS A 883 -62.19 15.64 -32.57
C CYS A 883 -63.33 16.06 -33.51
N ASP A 884 -64.57 15.77 -33.12
CA ASP A 884 -65.74 16.24 -33.85
C ASP A 884 -66.07 17.68 -33.45
N LEU A 885 -65.90 18.61 -34.38
CA LEU A 885 -66.48 19.95 -34.34
C LEU A 885 -67.04 20.28 -35.71
N HIS A 886 -68.37 20.37 -35.81
CA HIS A 886 -69.05 20.90 -36.99
C HIS A 886 -68.73 22.39 -37.18
N PRO A 887 -68.62 22.84 -38.44
CA PRO A 887 -69.65 23.77 -38.94
C PRO A 887 -70.55 23.19 -40.04
N GLU A 888 -71.37 24.09 -40.59
CA GLU A 888 -72.37 23.90 -41.64
C GLU A 888 -71.77 23.94 -43.06
N GLY A 889 -72.50 23.49 -44.09
CA GLY A 889 -72.12 23.68 -45.49
C GLY A 889 -72.53 22.55 -46.45
N ASP A 890 -73.72 22.68 -47.03
CA ASP A 890 -74.21 22.15 -48.31
C ASP A 890 -73.95 20.71 -48.81
N ARG A 891 -75.06 20.11 -49.29
CA ARG A 891 -75.17 18.98 -50.23
C ARG A 891 -75.19 19.55 -51.68
N PRO A 892 -74.97 18.79 -52.78
CA PRO A 892 -75.44 17.39 -52.96
C PRO A 892 -74.57 16.45 -53.85
N GLU A 893 -75.18 15.33 -54.22
CA GLU A 893 -74.83 14.40 -55.32
C GLU A 893 -73.56 13.51 -55.19
N GLU A 894 -73.49 12.32 -55.81
CA GLU A 894 -74.50 11.24 -55.91
C GLU A 894 -73.81 9.92 -56.34
N ARG A 895 -74.44 8.76 -56.05
CA ARG A 895 -74.16 7.40 -56.58
C ARG A 895 -72.78 6.77 -56.22
N GLY A 896 -72.71 5.51 -55.80
CA GLY A 896 -73.80 4.60 -55.41
C GLY A 896 -73.41 3.12 -55.22
N VAL A 897 -74.38 2.36 -54.72
CA VAL A 897 -74.55 0.89 -54.81
C VAL A 897 -73.51 -0.01 -54.11
N ASP A 898 -73.80 -0.34 -52.84
CA ASP A 898 -73.37 -1.59 -52.18
C ASP A 898 -73.97 -2.83 -52.87
N ARG A 899 -73.23 -3.96 -52.90
CA ARG A 899 -73.82 -5.32 -52.94
C ARG A 899 -72.90 -6.44 -52.41
N HIS A 900 -73.10 -6.77 -51.13
CA HIS A 900 -73.49 -8.11 -50.65
C HIS A 900 -72.56 -9.36 -50.70
N ARG A 901 -72.37 -9.93 -49.49
CA ARG A 901 -72.51 -11.37 -49.09
C ARG A 901 -71.46 -12.46 -49.44
N GLN A 902 -70.75 -12.89 -48.36
CA GLN A 902 -70.95 -14.17 -47.63
C GLN A 902 -70.72 -15.53 -48.36
N ARG A 903 -69.69 -16.33 -47.95
CA ARG A 903 -69.82 -17.68 -47.28
C ARG A 903 -68.51 -18.48 -47.06
N HIS A 904 -68.60 -19.44 -46.13
CA HIS A 904 -67.72 -20.57 -45.69
C HIS A 904 -66.78 -21.22 -46.74
N ARG A 905 -65.69 -21.95 -46.38
CA ARG A 905 -65.63 -23.22 -45.58
C ARG A 905 -64.23 -23.60 -45.03
N GLN A 906 -64.20 -24.59 -44.10
CA GLN A 906 -63.03 -25.43 -43.72
C GLN A 906 -62.86 -26.62 -44.71
N PRO A 907 -61.76 -27.43 -44.66
CA PRO A 907 -61.55 -28.52 -43.65
C PRO A 907 -60.27 -28.30 -42.78
N ALA A 908 -59.95 -28.96 -41.66
CA ALA A 908 -60.14 -30.34 -41.14
C ALA A 908 -59.18 -31.40 -41.76
N GLU A 909 -58.70 -32.46 -41.09
CA GLU A 909 -58.91 -32.95 -39.70
C GLU A 909 -57.61 -32.78 -38.86
N ARG A 910 -57.06 -33.61 -37.94
CA ARG A 910 -57.43 -34.93 -37.31
C ARG A 910 -56.90 -35.03 -35.84
N LYS A 911 -56.57 -36.24 -35.35
CA LYS A 911 -56.42 -36.62 -33.92
C LYS A 911 -55.64 -37.95 -33.75
N PRO A 912 -55.24 -38.40 -32.52
CA PRO A 912 -56.15 -39.05 -31.54
C PRO A 912 -55.89 -38.66 -30.06
N ASP A 913 -56.12 -39.56 -29.09
CA ASP A 913 -56.27 -39.28 -27.64
C ASP A 913 -55.61 -40.34 -26.70
N GLY A 914 -55.40 -39.95 -25.44
CA GLY A 914 -55.18 -40.83 -24.26
C GLY A 914 -55.63 -40.10 -22.98
N ASN A 915 -56.38 -40.74 -22.08
CA ASN A 915 -57.35 -40.01 -21.23
C ASN A 915 -57.73 -40.72 -19.89
N GLY A 916 -58.30 -39.95 -18.94
CA GLY A 916 -58.91 -40.40 -17.67
C GLY A 916 -58.30 -39.70 -16.43
N SER A 917 -59.04 -39.29 -15.40
CA SER A 917 -60.50 -39.28 -15.13
C SER A 917 -60.87 -38.03 -14.28
N GLY A 918 -62.13 -37.85 -13.84
CA GLY A 918 -62.56 -36.62 -13.14
C GLY A 918 -63.72 -36.77 -12.13
N GLY A 919 -64.06 -35.68 -11.44
CA GLY A 919 -65.15 -35.60 -10.45
C GLY A 919 -65.62 -34.16 -10.18
N HIS A 920 -66.91 -34.01 -9.87
CA HIS A 920 -67.64 -32.74 -9.57
C HIS A 920 -67.98 -32.67 -8.03
N PRO A 921 -68.80 -31.74 -7.45
CA PRO A 921 -69.59 -30.62 -8.03
C PRO A 921 -69.71 -29.27 -7.22
N LEU A 922 -70.24 -28.24 -7.91
CA LEU A 922 -71.21 -27.17 -7.47
C LEU A 922 -70.92 -26.04 -6.42
N ALA A 923 -71.33 -24.82 -6.84
CA ALA A 923 -72.17 -23.79 -6.15
C ALA A 923 -71.65 -22.68 -5.17
N HIS A 924 -71.87 -21.42 -5.62
CA HIS A 924 -72.40 -20.20 -4.94
C HIS A 924 -72.08 -19.78 -3.47
N LEU A 925 -71.28 -18.70 -3.34
CA LEU A 925 -71.61 -17.38 -2.73
C LEU A 925 -72.41 -17.27 -1.39
N ARG A 926 -71.74 -16.86 -0.28
CA ARG A 926 -72.06 -15.61 0.53
C ARG A 926 -71.12 -15.34 1.74
N LEU A 927 -71.09 -14.05 2.15
CA LEU A 927 -70.38 -13.39 3.28
C LEU A 927 -70.66 -14.03 4.68
N VAL A 928 -69.84 -13.89 5.74
CA VAL A 928 -69.64 -12.69 6.64
C VAL A 928 -68.56 -12.95 7.74
N TRP A 929 -67.86 -11.87 8.20
CA TRP A 929 -67.14 -11.64 9.49
C TRP A 929 -65.63 -11.91 9.76
N LYS A 930 -65.14 -11.13 10.76
CA LYS A 930 -63.85 -11.14 11.50
C LYS A 930 -64.10 -11.75 12.92
N PRO A 931 -63.29 -11.58 13.99
CA PRO A 931 -61.88 -11.16 14.16
C PRO A 931 -61.00 -12.14 14.99
N ALA A 932 -59.74 -11.77 15.25
CA ALA A 932 -58.87 -12.40 16.25
C ALA A 932 -57.87 -11.38 16.85
N GLY A 933 -57.31 -11.66 18.03
CA GLY A 933 -56.31 -10.86 18.75
C GLY A 933 -55.37 -11.73 19.61
N GLY A 934 -54.49 -11.10 20.42
CA GLY A 934 -53.55 -11.79 21.33
C GLY A 934 -54.21 -12.46 22.56
N HIS A 935 -53.47 -13.00 23.54
CA HIS A 935 -52.07 -12.77 23.96
C HIS A 935 -51.48 -13.96 24.77
N HIS A 936 -50.31 -13.77 25.39
CA HIS A 936 -49.58 -14.62 26.39
C HIS A 936 -48.67 -15.73 25.82
N GLU A 937 -47.55 -16.13 26.47
CA GLU A 937 -47.03 -15.86 27.84
C GLU A 937 -45.47 -15.71 27.93
N ARG A 938 -44.84 -15.74 29.13
CA ARG A 938 -43.40 -15.49 29.40
C ARG A 938 -42.74 -16.51 30.38
N GLY A 939 -41.39 -16.60 30.36
CA GLY A 939 -40.54 -16.86 31.55
C GLY A 939 -39.39 -17.88 31.40
N PRO A 940 -38.48 -18.03 32.40
CA PRO A 940 -37.75 -16.95 33.11
C PRO A 940 -36.25 -17.27 33.51
N HIS A 941 -35.54 -16.23 34.01
CA HIS A 941 -34.47 -16.23 35.04
C HIS A 941 -32.94 -16.51 34.79
N ARG A 942 -32.13 -15.50 35.24
CA ARG A 942 -30.90 -15.51 36.10
C ARG A 942 -29.45 -15.51 35.54
N ASP A 943 -28.69 -14.52 36.03
CA ASP A 943 -27.23 -14.38 36.27
C ASP A 943 -26.63 -15.44 37.25
N PRO A 944 -25.30 -15.52 37.56
CA PRO A 944 -24.23 -14.49 37.42
C PRO A 944 -22.77 -14.94 37.06
N LEU A 945 -21.85 -13.95 37.02
CA LEU A 945 -20.41 -13.93 37.42
C LEU A 945 -19.33 -13.55 36.37
N GLN A 946 -18.50 -12.58 36.78
CA GLN A 946 -17.15 -12.19 36.33
C GLN A 946 -16.07 -13.12 37.00
N PRO A 947 -14.71 -12.94 36.91
CA PRO A 947 -13.92 -11.80 36.38
C PRO A 947 -12.57 -12.07 35.66
N HIS A 948 -11.86 -10.99 35.29
CA HIS A 948 -10.39 -10.82 35.12
C HIS A 948 -9.62 -11.76 34.13
N GLU A 949 -8.43 -11.44 33.60
CA GLU A 949 -7.51 -10.29 33.81
C GLU A 949 -6.68 -9.98 32.53
N ARG A 950 -5.98 -8.83 32.49
CA ARG A 950 -4.91 -8.55 31.50
C ARG A 950 -3.82 -7.64 32.10
N GLY A 951 -2.55 -8.01 31.92
CA GLY A 951 -1.34 -7.17 32.07
C GLY A 951 -0.48 -7.30 30.81
N LEU A 952 0.13 -6.23 30.27
CA LEU A 952 1.41 -5.59 30.67
C LEU A 952 2.64 -6.49 30.35
N GLU A 953 3.77 -6.03 29.79
CA GLU A 953 4.32 -4.66 29.68
C GLU A 953 5.48 -4.52 28.61
N TYR A 954 5.75 -3.29 28.11
CA TYR A 954 7.05 -2.70 27.63
C TYR A 954 7.89 -3.34 26.47
N HIS A 955 8.32 -2.64 25.39
CA HIS A 955 9.42 -1.63 25.17
C HIS A 955 10.85 -2.23 24.92
N GLN A 956 11.82 -1.68 24.13
CA GLN A 956 11.95 -0.53 23.18
C GLN A 956 13.31 -0.59 22.36
N ARG A 957 13.36 -0.02 21.12
CA ARG A 957 14.50 0.70 20.41
C ARG A 957 15.92 0.07 20.21
N GLN A 958 16.91 0.52 19.37
CA GLN A 958 17.02 1.26 18.07
C GLN A 958 18.48 1.17 17.43
N HIS A 959 18.62 1.58 16.14
CA HIS A 959 19.75 1.96 15.20
C HIS A 959 21.29 2.01 15.55
N GLN A 960 22.18 2.03 14.52
CA GLN A 960 23.68 1.99 14.58
C GLN A 960 24.45 2.44 13.26
N PRO A 961 25.61 3.15 13.25
CA PRO A 961 26.30 3.67 12.01
C PRO A 961 27.80 3.30 11.74
N ASN A 962 28.46 3.17 10.53
CA ASN A 962 28.30 3.39 9.03
C ASN A 962 29.21 4.59 8.33
N GLN A 963 29.99 4.89 7.16
CA GLN A 963 30.10 4.90 5.56
C GLN A 963 31.44 4.84 4.55
N GLN A 964 31.75 5.76 3.52
CA GLN A 964 32.42 5.58 2.10
C GLN A 964 33.95 5.97 1.58
N PRO A 965 34.30 6.71 0.42
CA PRO A 965 34.94 6.27 -0.92
C PRO A 965 36.09 7.02 -1.77
N VAL A 966 36.95 6.35 -2.65
CA VAL A 966 37.74 6.79 -3.93
C VAL A 966 38.92 5.82 -4.41
N ARG A 967 39.63 5.71 -5.60
CA ARG A 967 39.54 5.70 -7.15
C ARG A 967 40.92 5.29 -7.87
N HIS A 968 40.99 5.04 -9.23
CA HIS A 968 42.13 5.16 -10.28
C HIS A 968 42.57 3.95 -11.24
N PRO A 969 43.27 4.13 -12.44
CA PRO A 969 43.18 3.25 -13.67
C PRO A 969 44.46 2.93 -14.59
N GLU A 970 44.23 2.31 -15.79
CA GLU A 970 45.00 2.25 -17.11
C GLU A 970 46.15 1.23 -17.46
N GLN A 971 46.13 0.63 -18.71
CA GLN A 971 47.30 0.42 -19.67
C GLN A 971 47.07 -0.45 -20.97
N PHE A 972 47.83 -0.14 -22.07
CA PHE A 972 48.30 -0.92 -23.27
C PHE A 972 47.28 -1.61 -24.25
N LEU A 973 47.51 -1.90 -25.56
CA LEU A 973 48.72 -2.18 -26.41
C LEU A 973 48.59 -1.67 -27.89
N ARG A 974 49.60 -1.90 -28.76
CA ARG A 974 49.60 -1.73 -30.26
C ARG A 974 50.06 -3.03 -30.97
N GLU A 975 49.80 -3.29 -32.26
CA GLU A 975 50.49 -2.81 -33.49
C GLU A 975 49.61 -3.26 -34.71
N LEU A 976 49.42 -2.53 -35.83
CA LEU A 976 50.37 -2.13 -36.88
C LEU A 976 49.92 -0.84 -37.63
N ALA A 977 50.71 -0.37 -38.60
CA ALA A 977 50.82 1.06 -38.91
C ALA A 977 50.18 1.62 -40.21
N ARG A 978 50.04 2.96 -40.21
CA ARG A 978 49.91 3.96 -41.31
C ARG A 978 48.53 4.24 -41.96
N ARG A 979 48.09 5.50 -41.73
CA ARG A 979 47.14 6.32 -42.52
C ARG A 979 45.69 5.78 -42.52
N GLY A 980 44.65 6.61 -42.67
CA GLY A 980 44.60 8.06 -42.82
C GLY A 980 43.18 8.59 -42.57
N SER A 981 43.03 9.91 -42.56
CA SER A 981 41.80 10.62 -42.19
C SER A 981 40.60 10.48 -43.14
N GLN A 982 39.40 10.67 -42.57
CA GLN A 982 38.27 11.48 -43.10
C GLN A 982 37.17 10.89 -44.03
N LEU A 983 35.94 11.33 -43.70
CA LEU A 983 34.83 11.80 -44.56
C LEU A 983 33.76 10.84 -45.18
N TYR A 984 32.50 11.19 -44.85
CA TYR A 984 31.29 11.32 -45.70
C TYR A 984 30.50 10.09 -46.26
N ASN A 985 29.32 9.87 -45.65
CA ASN A 985 27.97 10.22 -46.18
C ASN A 985 27.25 9.40 -47.31
N GLN A 986 25.94 9.23 -47.11
CA GLN A 986 24.81 9.05 -48.07
C GLN A 986 24.41 7.69 -48.74
N ARG A 987 23.21 7.23 -48.33
CA ARG A 987 21.97 6.93 -49.11
C ARG A 987 21.80 5.71 -50.05
N HIS A 988 20.66 5.03 -49.80
CA HIS A 988 19.80 4.23 -50.71
C HIS A 988 20.42 2.89 -51.21
N VAL A 989 19.70 1.86 -51.68
CA VAL A 989 18.40 1.72 -52.39
C VAL A 989 17.61 0.44 -51.94
N ARG A 990 16.29 0.37 -52.19
CA ARG A 990 15.35 -0.81 -52.11
C ARG A 990 14.70 -1.02 -53.52
N PRO A 991 13.88 -2.05 -53.91
CA PRO A 991 13.02 -2.96 -53.11
C PRO A 991 12.83 -4.42 -53.68
N HIS A 992 11.76 -5.14 -53.24
CA HIS A 992 11.03 -6.27 -53.91
C HIS A 992 11.67 -7.69 -53.93
N ASP A 993 10.94 -8.84 -53.93
CA ASP A 993 9.48 -9.08 -53.82
C ASP A 993 9.04 -10.53 -53.42
N LEU A 994 7.71 -10.72 -53.26
CA LEU A 994 6.89 -11.96 -53.43
C LEU A 994 6.78 -13.03 -52.31
N GLN A 995 5.87 -14.01 -52.53
CA GLN A 995 5.09 -14.74 -51.49
C GLN A 995 5.11 -16.29 -51.60
N HIS A 996 4.74 -16.97 -50.49
CA HIS A 996 4.05 -18.28 -50.25
C HIS A 996 3.71 -19.27 -51.41
N PRO A 997 3.53 -20.61 -51.16
CA PRO A 997 2.86 -21.18 -49.96
C PRO A 997 3.33 -22.55 -49.37
N GLU A 998 2.79 -22.83 -48.15
CA GLU A 998 2.40 -24.09 -47.48
C GLU A 998 2.99 -25.49 -47.82
N ARG A 999 3.31 -26.30 -46.77
CA ARG A 999 2.55 -27.52 -46.37
C ARG A 999 3.13 -28.33 -45.17
N HIS A 1000 2.27 -29.20 -44.60
CA HIS A 1000 2.49 -30.35 -43.68
C HIS A 1000 3.16 -30.09 -42.30
N ALA A 1001 2.46 -30.16 -41.15
CA ALA A 1001 1.67 -31.23 -40.51
C ALA A 1001 2.50 -32.23 -39.63
N ASP A 1002 2.00 -32.38 -38.39
CA ASP A 1002 2.02 -33.52 -37.47
C ASP A 1002 3.34 -34.07 -36.86
N GLY A 1003 3.39 -34.06 -35.51
CA GLY A 1003 3.69 -35.28 -34.74
C GLY A 1003 4.99 -35.36 -33.94
N TYR A 1004 5.08 -34.69 -32.78
CA TYR A 1004 5.15 -35.34 -31.45
C TYR A 1004 5.07 -34.31 -30.30
#